data_AF-A0A484FFE8-F1
#
_entry.id   AF-A0A484FFE8-F1
#
_cell.length_a   1.000
_cell.length_b   1.000
_cell.length_c   1.000
_cell.angle_alpha   90.00
_cell.angle_beta   90.00
_cell.angle_gamma   90.00
#
_symmetry.space_group_name_H-M   'P 1'
#
loop_
_entity.id
_entity.type
_entity.pdbx_description
1 polymer ?
#
loop_
_entity_poly.entity_id
_entity_poly.type
_entity_poly.pdbx_seq_one_letter_code
_entity_poly.pdbx_strand_id
1 'polypeptide(L)'
;MALLSLTALAYAIALGVLYYLVTSYLERRRLALFARANGATFPRYAPSKIPFGTENVWRTFSTIRRGGDFLDDVVESNYKTHGSTYSMAGFFGPAEVHTVDPANVQAILATKFQDFKLGERRIAQFKPFLGNSIFTADGPFWEHSRALFRPQFARDHINDLEKTETAVQALLDALPLVGRQTPDGLEVDMMPVLFRFTLDTATGFLFGESVESQTAVATGRSATTSAATAMAADQADADMTFSDAFHEAQVWIANRIRLQGLYYLAPDGVGRKAAGYIRRYVDHYVRLALGRAKPPSGGGYSLLDTLVEQTRDRDELRDQILGVLLAGRDTTATLLAWVLLLLARHPAVFEKLRASVVADFGPYSDDASRVDFASLKASRYLQFVLRETLRVYNVVPLNLRIAARDTTLPRGGGPDGTAPVVVGKGQTVNFSPYVLHRREDIWADALEFRPERWEGQRLDWTYVPFSGGARICLGQQFALTEAGFLLVRLLQRFKSMEWIGPEGKPRKDIHFTMAPKDGVSVRLRKPLTMFSSIILTTLLAVTGAQAAVAEGSWGVRADFSRCESNPPMEAVLEGAPSTKSSPAEGIADFAVTAPFEGRLFLKPAGAVGLGSPYPPQEVDVKVFAEATAGDPGVWANASIVPGYLPGGPVKQILWNTRTDVVVEPCQNKTVSLETIFNGGSLWVYYCGAPEGPLPA
;
A
#
# COMPACT_ATOMS: atom_id res chain seq x y z
N MET A 1 -17.13 -59.38 2.79
CA MET A 1 -16.99 -58.21 3.70
C MET A 1 -17.30 -56.86 3.05
N ALA A 2 -17.11 -56.65 1.73
CA ALA A 2 -17.40 -55.36 1.07
C ALA A 2 -18.90 -55.02 0.84
N LEU A 3 -19.82 -55.99 0.84
CA LEU A 3 -21.27 -55.75 0.70
C LEU A 3 -21.92 -55.27 2.00
N LEU A 4 -21.38 -55.65 3.16
CA LEU A 4 -21.82 -55.18 4.48
C LEU A 4 -21.44 -53.71 4.72
N SER A 5 -20.42 -53.19 4.04
CA SER A 5 -20.00 -51.79 4.19
C SER A 5 -20.85 -50.81 3.38
N LEU A 6 -21.32 -51.20 2.18
CA LEU A 6 -22.19 -50.35 1.36
C LEU A 6 -23.60 -50.21 1.94
N THR A 7 -24.16 -51.28 2.48
CA THR A 7 -25.47 -51.24 3.15
C THR A 7 -25.41 -50.46 4.46
N ALA A 8 -24.37 -50.67 5.28
CA ALA A 8 -24.15 -49.88 6.48
C ALA A 8 -23.96 -48.39 6.17
N LEU A 9 -23.22 -48.05 5.11
CA LEU A 9 -23.07 -46.67 4.65
C LEU A 9 -24.41 -46.08 4.18
N ALA A 10 -25.21 -46.83 3.43
CA ALA A 10 -26.53 -46.38 2.99
C ALA A 10 -27.47 -46.12 4.18
N TYR A 11 -27.50 -47.00 5.18
CA TYR A 11 -28.26 -46.78 6.42
C TYR A 11 -27.75 -45.57 7.20
N ALA A 12 -26.42 -45.38 7.30
CA ALA A 12 -25.85 -44.22 7.97
C ALA A 12 -26.21 -42.91 7.25
N ILE A 13 -26.17 -42.88 5.91
CA ILE A 13 -26.60 -41.73 5.12
C ILE A 13 -28.10 -41.47 5.32
N ALA A 14 -28.94 -42.51 5.24
CA ALA A 14 -30.38 -42.37 5.42
C ALA A 14 -30.74 -41.86 6.84
N LEU A 15 -30.10 -42.40 7.89
CA LEU A 15 -30.24 -41.93 9.27
C LEU A 15 -29.73 -40.50 9.43
N GLY A 16 -28.61 -40.15 8.79
CA GLY A 16 -28.08 -38.78 8.79
C GLY A 16 -29.02 -37.78 8.14
N VAL A 17 -29.60 -38.13 6.99
CA VAL A 17 -30.61 -37.32 6.28
C VAL A 17 -31.87 -37.19 7.14
N LEU A 18 -32.37 -38.29 7.72
CA LEU A 18 -33.54 -38.26 8.59
C LEU A 18 -33.29 -37.38 9.83
N TYR A 19 -32.14 -37.56 10.50
CA TYR A 19 -31.73 -36.73 11.62
C TYR A 19 -31.68 -35.25 11.23
N TYR A 20 -31.06 -34.92 10.09
CA TYR A 20 -31.00 -33.55 9.59
C TYR A 20 -32.39 -32.96 9.31
N LEU A 21 -33.29 -33.73 8.65
CA LEU A 21 -34.66 -33.27 8.35
C LEU A 21 -35.48 -33.04 9.62
N VAL A 22 -35.40 -33.97 10.59
CA VAL A 22 -36.11 -33.88 11.86
C VAL A 22 -35.59 -32.70 12.68
N THR A 23 -34.26 -32.58 12.84
CA THR A 23 -33.65 -31.47 13.58
C THR A 23 -33.95 -30.12 12.93
N SER A 24 -33.80 -30.01 11.61
CA SER A 24 -34.16 -28.79 10.86
C SER A 24 -35.63 -28.41 11.01
N TYR A 25 -36.54 -29.39 10.98
CA TYR A 25 -37.96 -29.15 11.20
C TYR A 25 -38.26 -28.65 12.62
N LEU A 26 -37.67 -29.31 13.64
CA LEU A 26 -37.84 -28.92 15.04
C LEU A 26 -37.26 -27.54 15.32
N GLU A 27 -36.06 -27.23 14.80
CA GLU A 27 -35.44 -25.92 14.91
C GLU A 27 -36.29 -24.83 14.24
N ARG A 28 -36.77 -25.09 13.02
CA ARG A 28 -37.64 -24.15 12.31
C ARG A 28 -38.97 -23.92 13.05
N ARG A 29 -39.56 -24.98 13.63
CA ARG A 29 -40.79 -24.86 14.43
C ARG A 29 -40.55 -24.06 15.70
N ARG A 30 -39.46 -24.34 16.42
CA ARG A 30 -39.04 -23.57 17.60
C ARG A 30 -38.86 -22.10 17.26
N LEU A 31 -38.14 -21.80 16.18
CA LEU A 31 -37.87 -20.43 15.75
C LEU A 31 -39.15 -19.71 15.28
N ALA A 32 -40.09 -20.43 14.66
CA ALA A 32 -41.40 -19.88 14.29
C ALA A 32 -42.26 -19.52 15.51
N LEU A 33 -42.22 -20.34 16.57
CA LEU A 33 -42.89 -20.01 17.83
C LEU A 33 -42.26 -18.78 18.49
N PHE A 34 -40.93 -18.70 18.51
CA PHE A 34 -40.21 -17.53 19.00
C PHE A 34 -40.56 -16.27 18.19
N ALA A 35 -40.63 -16.37 16.86
CA ALA A 35 -40.98 -15.28 15.97
C ALA A 35 -42.38 -14.72 16.31
N ARG A 36 -43.38 -15.62 16.44
CA ARG A 36 -44.75 -15.24 16.84
C ARG A 36 -44.80 -14.56 18.21
N ALA A 37 -44.08 -15.09 19.19
CA ALA A 37 -44.03 -14.53 20.54
C ALA A 37 -43.40 -13.13 20.59
N ASN A 38 -42.57 -12.78 19.62
CA ASN A 38 -41.87 -11.49 19.54
C ASN A 38 -42.40 -10.56 18.44
N GLY A 39 -43.59 -10.85 17.88
CA GLY A 39 -44.17 -10.05 16.80
C GLY A 39 -43.30 -9.96 15.54
N ALA A 40 -42.45 -10.97 15.31
CA ALA A 40 -41.51 -11.03 14.20
C ALA A 40 -41.94 -12.05 13.16
N THR A 41 -41.46 -11.88 11.93
CA THR A 41 -41.61 -12.86 10.84
C THR A 41 -40.26 -13.46 10.48
N PHE A 42 -40.26 -14.44 9.58
CA PHE A 42 -39.01 -14.79 8.90
C PHE A 42 -38.65 -13.68 7.90
N PRO A 43 -37.35 -13.39 7.70
CA PRO A 43 -36.92 -12.53 6.61
C PRO A 43 -37.28 -13.17 5.26
N ARG A 44 -37.48 -12.35 4.22
CA ARG A 44 -37.71 -12.84 2.86
C ARG A 44 -36.61 -13.79 2.44
N TYR A 45 -36.96 -15.00 1.98
CA TYR A 45 -35.97 -15.98 1.55
C TYR A 45 -35.60 -15.79 0.07
N ALA A 46 -34.30 -15.69 -0.21
CA ALA A 46 -33.73 -15.68 -1.54
C ALA A 46 -33.57 -17.13 -2.04
N PRO A 47 -34.33 -17.54 -3.08
CA PRO A 47 -34.28 -18.90 -3.58
C PRO A 47 -32.93 -19.19 -4.24
N SER A 48 -32.46 -20.43 -4.09
CA SER A 48 -31.25 -20.97 -4.70
C SER A 48 -31.63 -22.17 -5.57
N LYS A 49 -31.10 -22.25 -6.79
CA LYS A 49 -31.28 -23.36 -7.74
C LYS A 49 -30.51 -24.61 -7.30
N ILE A 50 -29.35 -24.40 -6.67
CA ILE A 50 -28.49 -25.49 -6.19
C ILE A 50 -28.56 -25.55 -4.66
N PRO A 51 -28.69 -26.74 -4.03
CA PRO A 51 -28.82 -26.85 -2.58
C PRO A 51 -27.57 -26.40 -1.82
N PHE A 52 -27.72 -26.27 -0.49
CA PHE A 52 -26.64 -26.01 0.47
C PHE A 52 -25.84 -24.72 0.23
N GLY A 53 -26.45 -23.69 -0.35
CA GLY A 53 -25.82 -22.38 -0.58
C GLY A 53 -24.67 -22.39 -1.61
N THR A 54 -24.49 -23.50 -2.32
CA THR A 54 -23.39 -23.72 -3.27
C THR A 54 -23.43 -22.75 -4.45
N GLU A 55 -24.62 -22.37 -4.92
CA GLU A 55 -24.80 -21.40 -6.01
C GLU A 55 -24.15 -20.06 -5.69
N ASN A 56 -24.26 -19.59 -4.43
CA ASN A 56 -23.73 -18.29 -4.02
C ASN A 56 -22.20 -18.28 -3.99
N VAL A 57 -21.61 -19.37 -3.50
CA VAL A 57 -20.16 -19.57 -3.50
C VAL A 57 -19.65 -19.68 -4.94
N TRP A 58 -20.28 -20.50 -5.77
CA TRP A 58 -19.94 -20.62 -7.19
C TRP A 58 -20.05 -19.28 -7.93
N ARG A 59 -21.14 -18.53 -7.72
CA ARG A 59 -21.35 -17.20 -8.32
C ARG A 59 -20.28 -16.21 -7.88
N THR A 60 -19.90 -16.24 -6.60
CA THR A 60 -18.83 -15.41 -6.04
C THR A 60 -17.49 -15.71 -6.72
N PHE A 61 -17.05 -16.96 -6.70
CA PHE A 61 -15.75 -17.34 -7.29
C PHE A 61 -15.74 -17.22 -8.81
N SER A 62 -16.84 -17.50 -9.50
CA SER A 62 -16.93 -17.35 -10.96
C SER A 62 -16.90 -15.88 -11.39
N THR A 63 -17.55 -14.98 -10.64
CA THR A 63 -17.48 -13.52 -10.89
C THR A 63 -16.04 -13.03 -10.72
N ILE A 64 -15.39 -13.37 -9.61
CA ILE A 64 -13.99 -13.00 -9.33
C ILE A 64 -13.07 -13.54 -10.43
N ARG A 65 -13.22 -14.83 -10.81
CA ARG A 65 -12.41 -15.47 -11.86
C ARG A 65 -12.58 -14.82 -13.24
N ARG A 66 -13.77 -14.31 -13.54
CA ARG A 66 -14.07 -13.61 -14.80
C ARG A 66 -13.69 -12.12 -14.76
N GLY A 67 -13.11 -11.64 -13.66
CA GLY A 67 -12.73 -10.23 -13.48
C GLY A 67 -13.90 -9.29 -13.19
N GLY A 68 -15.07 -9.83 -12.84
CA GLY A 68 -16.22 -9.04 -12.40
C GLY A 68 -16.04 -8.47 -10.99
N ASP A 69 -16.91 -7.55 -10.61
CA ASP A 69 -16.86 -6.84 -9.34
C ASP A 69 -17.71 -7.55 -8.29
N PHE A 70 -17.08 -8.20 -7.32
CA PHE A 70 -17.80 -8.95 -6.29
C PHE A 70 -18.80 -8.10 -5.49
N LEU A 71 -18.46 -6.84 -5.18
CA LEU A 71 -19.37 -6.02 -4.38
C LEU A 71 -20.58 -5.56 -5.20
N ASP A 72 -20.37 -5.14 -6.43
CA ASP A 72 -21.46 -4.59 -7.24
C ASP A 72 -22.28 -5.70 -7.91
N ASP A 73 -21.60 -6.68 -8.54
CA ASP A 73 -22.24 -7.70 -9.37
C ASP A 73 -22.87 -8.82 -8.53
N VAL A 74 -22.40 -9.03 -7.30
CA VAL A 74 -22.90 -10.10 -6.40
C VAL A 74 -23.59 -9.53 -5.17
N VAL A 75 -22.93 -8.69 -4.38
CA VAL A 75 -23.48 -8.23 -3.10
C VAL A 75 -24.60 -7.21 -3.32
N GLU A 76 -24.35 -6.12 -4.04
CA GLU A 76 -25.34 -5.07 -4.30
C GLU A 76 -26.52 -5.61 -5.13
N SER A 77 -26.24 -6.42 -6.16
CA SER A 77 -27.25 -7.11 -6.98
C SER A 77 -28.23 -7.95 -6.14
N ASN A 78 -27.74 -8.65 -5.10
CA ASN A 78 -28.62 -9.37 -4.19
C ASN A 78 -29.57 -8.46 -3.41
N TYR A 79 -29.08 -7.33 -2.89
CA TYR A 79 -29.92 -6.38 -2.16
C TYR A 79 -30.94 -5.70 -3.09
N LYS A 80 -30.57 -5.41 -4.34
CA LYS A 80 -31.50 -4.89 -5.36
C LYS A 80 -32.62 -5.89 -5.67
N THR A 81 -32.29 -7.19 -5.72
CA THR A 81 -33.25 -8.25 -6.09
C THR A 81 -34.16 -8.66 -4.92
N HIS A 82 -33.60 -8.78 -3.72
CA HIS A 82 -34.29 -9.38 -2.57
C HIS A 82 -34.76 -8.35 -1.53
N GLY A 83 -34.34 -7.10 -1.64
CA GLY A 83 -34.65 -6.02 -0.72
C GLY A 83 -33.56 -5.78 0.32
N SER A 84 -33.78 -4.80 1.19
CA SER A 84 -32.78 -4.33 2.16
C SER A 84 -32.45 -5.35 3.26
N THR A 85 -33.34 -6.31 3.52
CA THR A 85 -33.09 -7.40 4.46
C THR A 85 -33.72 -8.70 3.94
N TYR A 86 -32.93 -9.74 3.83
CA TYR A 86 -33.36 -11.04 3.31
C TYR A 86 -32.54 -12.17 3.94
N SER A 87 -32.94 -13.41 3.71
CA SER A 87 -32.16 -14.60 4.07
C SER A 87 -31.80 -15.42 2.85
N MET A 88 -30.68 -16.14 2.90
CA MET A 88 -30.24 -17.05 1.84
C MET A 88 -29.60 -18.29 2.45
N ALA A 89 -29.58 -19.40 1.71
CA ALA A 89 -28.92 -20.61 2.19
C ALA A 89 -27.42 -20.35 2.44
N GLY A 90 -26.94 -20.70 3.64
CA GLY A 90 -25.51 -20.71 3.97
C GLY A 90 -24.80 -21.88 3.30
N PHE A 91 -23.49 -21.76 3.10
CA PHE A 91 -22.69 -22.79 2.44
C PHE A 91 -22.46 -23.97 3.40
N PHE A 92 -23.14 -25.09 3.14
CA PHE A 92 -23.17 -26.28 4.04
C PHE A 92 -23.45 -25.93 5.51
N GLY A 93 -24.34 -24.97 5.74
CA GLY A 93 -24.66 -24.46 7.08
C GLY A 93 -26.07 -23.87 7.17
N PRO A 94 -26.43 -23.30 8.33
CA PRO A 94 -27.72 -22.64 8.50
C PRO A 94 -27.87 -21.48 7.51
N ALA A 95 -29.11 -21.14 7.17
CA ALA A 95 -29.39 -19.97 6.33
C ALA A 95 -28.80 -18.70 6.96
N GLU A 96 -28.25 -17.80 6.17
CA GLU A 96 -27.69 -16.53 6.63
C GLU A 96 -28.69 -15.39 6.42
N VAL A 97 -28.71 -14.42 7.32
CA VAL A 97 -29.49 -13.19 7.18
C VAL A 97 -28.57 -12.10 6.65
N HIS A 98 -29.05 -11.32 5.69
CA HIS A 98 -28.32 -10.22 5.05
C HIS A 98 -29.11 -8.94 5.24
N THR A 99 -28.46 -7.85 5.63
CA THR A 99 -29.14 -6.57 5.83
C THR A 99 -28.28 -5.35 5.49
N VAL A 100 -28.92 -4.36 4.90
CA VAL A 100 -28.39 -2.99 4.70
C VAL A 100 -29.37 -1.96 5.29
N ASP A 101 -30.24 -2.38 6.22
CA ASP A 101 -31.16 -1.47 6.89
C ASP A 101 -30.46 -0.80 8.10
N PRO A 102 -30.45 0.55 8.21
CA PRO A 102 -29.81 1.27 9.30
C PRO A 102 -30.26 0.81 10.70
N ALA A 103 -31.55 0.52 10.88
CA ALA A 103 -32.09 0.11 12.18
C ALA A 103 -31.60 -1.30 12.56
N ASN A 104 -31.44 -2.18 11.58
CA ASN A 104 -30.85 -3.50 11.80
C ASN A 104 -29.36 -3.40 12.11
N VAL A 105 -28.62 -2.54 11.40
CA VAL A 105 -27.19 -2.29 11.68
C VAL A 105 -27.01 -1.71 13.09
N GLN A 106 -27.84 -0.76 13.49
CA GLN A 106 -27.88 -0.24 14.87
C GLN A 106 -28.17 -1.33 15.90
N ALA A 107 -29.13 -2.22 15.62
CA ALA A 107 -29.46 -3.33 16.50
C ALA A 107 -28.28 -4.28 16.70
N ILE A 108 -27.64 -4.69 15.60
CA ILE A 108 -26.51 -5.62 15.61
C ILE A 108 -25.32 -5.03 16.40
N LEU A 109 -25.05 -3.74 16.22
CA LEU A 109 -23.81 -3.12 16.71
C LEU A 109 -23.96 -2.45 18.07
N ALA A 110 -25.15 -1.97 18.42
CA ALA A 110 -25.40 -1.20 19.64
C ALA A 110 -26.56 -1.74 20.47
N THR A 111 -27.81 -1.61 20.02
CA THR A 111 -28.96 -1.77 20.93
C THR A 111 -29.22 -3.23 21.34
N LYS A 112 -28.75 -4.20 20.55
CA LYS A 112 -28.78 -5.64 20.86
C LYS A 112 -27.38 -6.27 20.81
N PHE A 113 -26.34 -5.51 21.13
CA PHE A 113 -24.95 -5.98 21.04
C PHE A 113 -24.70 -7.33 21.74
N GLN A 114 -25.31 -7.57 22.90
CA GLN A 114 -25.16 -8.81 23.69
C GLN A 114 -25.83 -10.05 23.08
N ASP A 115 -26.59 -9.89 22.00
CA ASP A 115 -27.17 -10.98 21.23
C ASP A 115 -26.25 -11.43 20.09
N PHE A 116 -25.19 -10.66 19.80
CA PHE A 116 -24.34 -10.86 18.64
C PHE A 116 -22.86 -10.98 19.03
N LYS A 117 -22.20 -12.00 18.50
CA LYS A 117 -20.78 -12.27 18.71
C LYS A 117 -20.03 -12.38 17.38
N LEU A 118 -18.70 -12.38 17.39
CA LEU A 118 -17.93 -12.74 16.20
C LEU A 118 -18.15 -14.22 15.86
N GLY A 119 -18.13 -15.06 16.89
CA GLY A 119 -18.40 -16.48 16.81
C GLY A 119 -17.19 -17.33 16.38
N GLU A 120 -17.20 -18.58 16.83
CA GLU A 120 -16.06 -19.52 16.71
C GLU A 120 -15.59 -19.71 15.28
N ARG A 121 -16.52 -19.80 14.32
CA ARG A 121 -16.20 -19.94 12.89
C ARG A 121 -15.33 -18.78 12.39
N ARG A 122 -15.74 -17.54 12.65
CA ARG A 122 -14.98 -16.35 12.23
C ARG A 122 -13.63 -16.28 12.94
N ILE A 123 -13.61 -16.60 14.23
CA ILE A 123 -12.36 -16.62 15.02
C ILE A 123 -11.37 -17.63 14.41
N ALA A 124 -11.81 -18.86 14.14
CA ALA A 124 -10.99 -19.92 13.56
C ALA A 124 -10.52 -19.63 12.12
N GLN A 125 -11.31 -18.89 11.34
CA GLN A 125 -10.92 -18.44 10.00
C GLN A 125 -9.71 -17.51 10.05
N PHE A 126 -9.67 -16.56 10.99
CA PHE A 126 -8.61 -15.55 11.11
C PHE A 126 -7.41 -16.00 11.96
N LYS A 127 -7.60 -16.95 12.88
CA LYS A 127 -6.60 -17.40 13.86
C LYS A 127 -5.22 -17.74 13.26
N PRO A 128 -5.08 -18.39 12.09
CA PRO A 128 -3.75 -18.68 11.53
C PRO A 128 -2.90 -17.45 11.22
N PHE A 129 -3.53 -16.29 10.97
CA PHE A 129 -2.83 -15.06 10.69
C PHE A 129 -2.78 -14.14 11.92
N LEU A 130 -3.93 -13.81 12.51
CA LEU A 130 -4.03 -12.82 13.60
C LEU A 130 -3.95 -13.42 15.01
N GLY A 131 -3.90 -14.75 15.14
CA GLY A 131 -3.85 -15.42 16.43
C GLY A 131 -5.03 -15.07 17.34
N ASN A 132 -4.79 -14.91 18.65
CA ASN A 132 -5.79 -14.47 19.64
C ASN A 132 -5.58 -12.98 19.98
N SER A 133 -6.33 -12.11 19.32
CA SER A 133 -6.22 -10.65 19.42
C SER A 133 -7.60 -10.01 19.61
N ILE A 134 -7.61 -8.68 19.81
CA ILE A 134 -8.84 -7.87 19.87
C ILE A 134 -9.77 -8.09 18.67
N PHE A 135 -9.25 -8.52 17.51
CA PHE A 135 -10.04 -8.80 16.32
C PHE A 135 -10.56 -10.23 16.25
N THR A 136 -10.02 -11.17 17.02
CA THR A 136 -10.35 -12.61 16.98
C THR A 136 -10.88 -13.14 18.30
N ALA A 137 -11.46 -12.26 19.14
CA ALA A 137 -11.99 -12.62 20.44
C ALA A 137 -13.42 -12.15 20.69
N ASP A 138 -14.10 -12.88 21.57
CA ASP A 138 -15.40 -12.56 22.16
C ASP A 138 -15.31 -12.63 23.69
N GLY A 139 -16.30 -12.07 24.39
CA GLY A 139 -16.44 -12.20 25.84
C GLY A 139 -15.32 -11.54 26.65
N PRO A 140 -14.96 -12.08 27.83
CA PRO A 140 -14.06 -11.42 28.77
C PRO A 140 -12.68 -11.06 28.20
N PHE A 141 -12.10 -11.91 27.35
CA PHE A 141 -10.80 -11.61 26.73
C PHE A 141 -10.88 -10.40 25.78
N TRP A 142 -11.97 -10.29 25.00
CA TRP A 142 -12.20 -9.13 24.14
C TRP A 142 -12.42 -7.86 24.97
N GLU A 143 -13.21 -7.95 26.04
CA GLU A 143 -13.44 -6.81 26.96
C GLU A 143 -12.16 -6.33 27.61
N HIS A 144 -11.32 -7.26 28.09
CA HIS A 144 -9.99 -6.97 28.63
C HIS A 144 -9.09 -6.29 27.58
N SER A 145 -8.95 -6.88 26.40
CA SER A 145 -8.17 -6.30 25.29
C SER A 145 -8.68 -4.90 24.94
N ARG A 146 -10.00 -4.70 24.95
CA ARG A 146 -10.62 -3.42 24.62
C ARG A 146 -10.34 -2.35 25.67
N ALA A 147 -10.40 -2.72 26.95
CA ALA A 147 -10.04 -1.84 28.06
C ALA A 147 -8.55 -1.46 28.01
N LEU A 148 -7.69 -2.40 27.61
CA LEU A 148 -6.25 -2.20 27.45
C LEU A 148 -5.91 -1.21 26.33
N PHE A 149 -6.54 -1.34 25.16
CA PHE A 149 -6.25 -0.47 24.01
C PHE A 149 -6.92 0.90 24.07
N ARG A 150 -8.13 1.02 24.65
CA ARG A 150 -8.89 2.27 24.64
C ARG A 150 -8.09 3.51 25.10
N PRO A 151 -7.34 3.50 26.24
CA PRO A 151 -6.58 4.67 26.65
C PRO A 151 -5.43 5.00 25.68
N GLN A 152 -4.91 4.02 24.95
CA GLN A 152 -3.78 4.18 24.03
C GLN A 152 -4.17 4.91 22.74
N PHE A 153 -5.46 4.92 22.40
CA PHE A 153 -6.01 5.72 21.31
C PHE A 153 -6.65 7.03 21.80
N ALA A 154 -6.34 7.47 23.03
CA ALA A 154 -6.69 8.79 23.51
C ALA A 154 -5.85 9.86 22.83
N ARG A 155 -6.40 11.09 22.79
CA ARG A 155 -5.89 12.24 22.05
C ARG A 155 -4.38 12.46 22.22
N ASP A 156 -3.86 12.29 23.43
CA ASP A 156 -2.47 12.65 23.75
C ASP A 156 -1.44 11.67 23.16
N HIS A 157 -1.84 10.44 22.81
CA HIS A 157 -0.95 9.43 22.21
C HIS A 157 -1.06 9.35 20.68
N ILE A 158 -2.20 9.77 20.11
CA ILE A 158 -2.47 9.71 18.66
C ILE A 158 -2.12 11.01 17.92
N ASN A 159 -1.70 12.05 18.64
CA ASN A 159 -1.44 13.40 18.12
C ASN A 159 0.05 13.74 17.98
N ASP A 160 0.91 12.74 17.84
CA ASP A 160 2.31 12.99 17.49
C ASP A 160 2.41 13.38 16.00
N LEU A 161 2.00 14.62 15.72
CA LEU A 161 2.00 15.20 14.38
C LEU A 161 3.42 15.51 13.91
N GLU A 162 4.39 15.62 14.81
CA GLU A 162 5.80 15.75 14.45
C GLU A 162 6.30 14.47 13.78
N LYS A 163 5.97 13.29 14.33
CA LYS A 163 6.26 12.01 13.66
C LYS A 163 5.50 11.87 12.34
N THR A 164 4.25 12.33 12.28
CA THR A 164 3.47 12.31 11.03
C THR A 164 4.10 13.22 9.98
N GLU A 165 4.53 14.43 10.35
CA GLU A 165 5.23 15.35 9.45
C GLU A 165 6.54 14.75 8.94
N THR A 166 7.36 14.13 9.81
CA THR A 166 8.57 13.41 9.39
C THR A 166 8.25 12.34 8.35
N ALA A 167 7.20 11.55 8.56
CA ALA A 167 6.78 10.53 7.59
C ALA A 167 6.25 11.15 6.28
N VAL A 168 5.59 12.31 6.33
CA VAL A 168 5.15 13.05 5.13
C VAL A 168 6.35 13.62 4.38
N GLN A 169 7.35 14.17 5.05
CA GLN A 169 8.57 14.66 4.38
C GLN A 169 9.31 13.51 3.69
N ALA A 170 9.47 12.37 4.38
CA ALA A 170 10.02 11.16 3.77
C ALA A 170 9.22 10.71 2.52
N LEU A 171 7.88 10.81 2.57
CA LEU A 171 7.04 10.57 1.40
C LEU A 171 7.37 11.55 0.27
N LEU A 172 7.35 12.85 0.55
CA LEU A 172 7.57 13.92 -0.45
C LEU A 172 8.95 13.83 -1.10
N ASP A 173 9.96 13.42 -0.34
CA ASP A 173 11.33 13.19 -0.82
C ASP A 173 11.47 11.90 -1.63
N ALA A 174 10.69 10.87 -1.29
CA ALA A 174 10.66 9.62 -2.04
C ALA A 174 9.95 9.76 -3.41
N LEU A 175 8.92 10.60 -3.50
CA LEU A 175 8.12 10.80 -4.73
C LEU A 175 8.97 10.98 -6.01
N PRO A 176 9.95 11.90 -6.09
CA PRO A 176 10.77 12.07 -7.30
C PRO A 176 11.72 10.89 -7.59
N LEU A 177 12.02 10.05 -6.59
CA LEU A 177 12.91 8.89 -6.73
C LEU A 177 12.18 7.65 -7.22
N VAL A 178 10.92 7.47 -6.82
CA VAL A 178 10.08 6.34 -7.24
C VAL A 178 9.15 6.66 -8.41
N GLY A 179 8.95 7.95 -8.70
CA GLY A 179 8.15 8.44 -9.81
C GLY A 179 8.99 8.75 -11.06
N ARG A 180 8.29 8.97 -12.18
CA ARG A 180 8.89 9.40 -13.45
C ARG A 180 8.69 10.89 -13.63
N GLN A 181 9.79 11.65 -13.65
CA GLN A 181 9.75 13.07 -14.00
C GLN A 181 9.47 13.24 -15.50
N THR A 182 8.46 14.06 -15.83
CA THR A 182 8.11 14.46 -17.20
C THR A 182 8.12 15.99 -17.30
N PRO A 183 8.07 16.55 -18.53
CA PRO A 183 7.94 18.02 -18.72
C PRO A 183 6.68 18.59 -18.08
N ASP A 184 5.61 17.80 -18.00
CA ASP A 184 4.30 18.23 -17.50
C ASP A 184 4.12 18.04 -15.99
N GLY A 185 4.98 17.25 -15.33
CA GLY A 185 4.91 16.98 -13.90
C GLY A 185 5.61 15.69 -13.47
N LEU A 186 5.34 15.25 -12.24
CA LEU A 186 5.80 13.98 -11.72
C LEU A 186 4.70 12.93 -11.87
N GLU A 187 4.96 11.87 -12.63
CA GLU A 187 4.05 10.73 -12.78
C GLU A 187 4.42 9.64 -11.79
N VAL A 188 3.46 9.18 -10.99
CA VAL A 188 3.73 8.21 -9.92
C VAL A 188 2.48 7.38 -9.60
N ASP A 189 2.65 6.10 -9.30
CA ASP A 189 1.62 5.31 -8.63
C ASP A 189 1.71 5.58 -7.12
N MET A 190 0.71 6.26 -6.57
CA MET A 190 0.68 6.64 -5.17
C MET A 190 0.42 5.44 -4.26
N MET A 191 -0.19 4.35 -4.74
CA MET A 191 -0.65 3.28 -3.85
C MET A 191 0.51 2.60 -3.08
N PRO A 192 1.61 2.15 -3.71
CA PRO A 192 2.75 1.59 -2.99
C PRO A 192 3.43 2.57 -2.02
N VAL A 193 3.37 3.86 -2.32
CA VAL A 193 3.92 4.93 -1.48
C VAL A 193 3.07 5.10 -0.22
N LEU A 194 1.74 5.12 -0.38
CA LEU A 194 0.79 5.24 0.73
C LEU A 194 0.86 4.06 1.71
N PHE A 195 1.03 2.83 1.21
CA PHE A 195 1.18 1.64 2.08
C PHE A 195 2.49 1.64 2.89
N ARG A 196 3.53 2.32 2.40
CA ARG A 196 4.79 2.51 3.14
C ARG A 196 4.69 3.64 4.13
N PHE A 197 4.07 4.76 3.76
CA PHE A 197 3.74 5.84 4.67
C PHE A 197 2.98 5.35 5.90
N THR A 198 1.89 4.60 5.71
CA THR A 198 1.10 4.11 6.85
C THR A 198 1.78 2.97 7.60
N LEU A 199 2.72 2.25 6.99
CA LEU A 199 3.55 1.28 7.70
C LEU A 199 4.54 2.00 8.64
N ASP A 200 5.20 3.05 8.15
CA ASP A 200 6.17 3.84 8.92
C ASP A 200 5.51 4.55 10.11
N THR A 201 4.35 5.15 9.91
CA THR A 201 3.60 5.79 11.01
C THR A 201 3.01 4.78 11.99
N ALA A 202 2.45 3.66 11.51
CA ALA A 202 1.92 2.60 12.38
C ALA A 202 3.03 1.98 13.22
N THR A 203 4.20 1.71 12.63
CA THR A 203 5.35 1.16 13.37
C THR A 203 5.90 2.16 14.37
N GLY A 204 5.96 3.46 14.02
CA GLY A 204 6.30 4.54 14.93
C GLY A 204 5.39 4.64 16.16
N PHE A 205 4.10 4.36 16.02
CA PHE A 205 3.14 4.29 17.13
C PHE A 205 3.24 2.97 17.91
N LEU A 206 3.43 1.84 17.22
CA LEU A 206 3.42 0.52 17.82
C LEU A 206 4.69 0.19 18.59
N PHE A 207 5.83 0.57 18.04
CA PHE A 207 7.16 0.19 18.53
C PHE A 207 7.95 1.37 19.09
N GLY A 208 7.43 2.59 18.93
CA GLY A 208 8.11 3.84 19.28
C GLY A 208 9.03 4.37 18.19
N GLU A 209 9.35 3.54 17.19
CA GLU A 209 10.27 3.84 16.08
C GLU A 209 9.68 3.43 14.72
N SER A 210 9.95 4.24 13.69
CA SER A 210 9.57 3.95 12.31
C SER A 210 10.50 2.88 11.73
N VAL A 211 9.99 2.05 10.82
CA VAL A 211 10.83 1.15 10.02
C VAL A 211 11.48 1.80 8.81
N GLU A 212 11.17 3.07 8.54
CA GLU A 212 11.76 3.87 7.46
C GLU A 212 11.67 3.20 6.07
N SER A 213 10.57 2.50 5.81
CA SER A 213 10.36 1.74 4.58
C SER A 213 10.30 2.64 3.35
N GLN A 214 9.85 3.89 3.49
CA GLN A 214 9.80 4.86 2.40
C GLN A 214 11.19 5.23 1.89
N THR A 215 12.07 5.66 2.80
CA THR A 215 13.43 6.08 2.47
C THR A 215 14.26 4.91 1.96
N ALA A 216 14.15 3.75 2.62
CA ALA A 216 14.91 2.56 2.26
C ALA A 216 14.67 2.11 0.80
N VAL A 217 13.42 2.16 0.33
CA VAL A 217 13.07 1.84 -1.06
C VAL A 217 13.53 2.94 -2.02
N ALA A 218 13.38 4.21 -1.64
CA ALA A 218 13.69 5.33 -2.53
C ALA A 218 15.19 5.48 -2.83
N THR A 219 16.07 5.19 -1.86
CA THR A 219 17.51 5.44 -1.98
C THR A 219 18.35 4.16 -2.12
N GLY A 220 17.77 2.98 -1.91
CA GLY A 220 18.51 1.72 -1.78
C GLY A 220 19.45 1.68 -0.56
N ARG A 221 19.39 2.69 0.32
CA ARG A 221 20.22 2.82 1.54
C ARG A 221 19.33 3.30 2.69
N SER A 222 19.19 2.50 3.75
CA SER A 222 18.64 2.99 5.02
C SER A 222 19.79 3.40 5.95
N ALA A 223 19.63 4.51 6.67
CA ALA A 223 20.61 5.00 7.64
C ALA A 223 20.80 4.03 8.83
N THR A 224 19.86 3.09 9.03
CA THR A 224 19.86 2.10 10.11
C THR A 224 19.20 0.80 9.63
N THR A 225 19.91 -0.04 8.86
CA THR A 225 19.35 -1.29 8.31
C THR A 225 19.13 -2.38 9.38
N SER A 226 18.08 -2.23 10.19
CA SER A 226 17.55 -3.36 10.96
C SER A 226 17.00 -4.43 10.01
N ALA A 227 17.00 -5.70 10.43
CA ALA A 227 16.39 -6.77 9.64
C ALA A 227 14.91 -6.50 9.34
N ALA A 228 14.21 -5.86 10.28
CA ALA A 228 12.82 -5.46 10.11
C ALA A 228 12.66 -4.36 9.04
N THR A 229 13.55 -3.35 9.00
CA THR A 229 13.59 -2.33 7.95
C THR A 229 13.84 -2.94 6.58
N ALA A 230 14.83 -3.84 6.46
CA ALA A 230 15.12 -4.52 5.20
C ALA A 230 13.95 -5.40 4.73
N MET A 231 13.24 -6.06 5.66
CA MET A 231 12.01 -6.78 5.34
C MET A 231 10.93 -5.81 4.83
N ALA A 232 10.63 -4.75 5.58
CA ALA A 232 9.60 -3.77 5.24
C ALA A 232 9.88 -2.99 3.94
N ALA A 233 11.15 -2.85 3.57
CA ALA A 233 11.62 -2.24 2.33
C ALA A 233 11.73 -3.24 1.16
N ASP A 234 11.30 -4.48 1.34
CA ASP A 234 11.33 -5.53 0.30
C ASP A 234 12.77 -5.88 -0.17
N GLN A 235 13.75 -5.72 0.71
CA GLN A 235 15.19 -5.92 0.44
C GLN A 235 15.79 -7.17 1.11
N ALA A 236 15.05 -7.84 1.99
CA ALA A 236 15.59 -8.93 2.82
C ALA A 236 15.38 -10.35 2.28
N ASP A 237 14.45 -10.58 1.36
CA ASP A 237 14.04 -11.93 0.93
C ASP A 237 13.79 -11.95 -0.59
N ALA A 238 14.41 -12.90 -1.29
CA ALA A 238 14.27 -13.07 -2.74
C ALA A 238 12.97 -13.81 -3.12
N ASP A 239 12.32 -14.50 -2.17
CA ASP A 239 11.14 -15.33 -2.44
C ASP A 239 9.81 -14.53 -2.34
N MET A 240 9.74 -13.51 -1.49
CA MET A 240 8.50 -12.77 -1.21
C MET A 240 8.79 -11.41 -0.55
N THR A 241 8.18 -10.36 -1.10
CA THR A 241 8.25 -9.01 -0.52
C THR A 241 7.31 -8.89 0.71
N PHE A 242 7.55 -7.91 1.59
CA PHE A 242 6.67 -7.66 2.74
C PHE A 242 5.28 -7.21 2.29
N SER A 243 5.22 -6.39 1.23
CA SER A 243 3.93 -6.00 0.64
C SER A 243 3.16 -7.21 0.09
N ASP A 244 3.84 -8.10 -0.66
CA ASP A 244 3.24 -9.33 -1.18
C ASP A 244 2.79 -10.26 -0.05
N ALA A 245 3.59 -10.38 1.02
CA ALA A 245 3.20 -11.17 2.17
C ALA A 245 1.89 -10.65 2.81
N PHE A 246 1.74 -9.34 2.97
CA PHE A 246 0.50 -8.75 3.50
C PHE A 246 -0.68 -9.02 2.57
N HIS A 247 -0.49 -8.87 1.26
CA HIS A 247 -1.54 -9.14 0.28
C HIS A 247 -1.96 -10.62 0.31
N GLU A 248 -1.01 -11.55 0.16
CA GLU A 248 -1.25 -13.00 0.10
C GLU A 248 -1.87 -13.56 1.39
N ALA A 249 -1.40 -13.10 2.55
CA ALA A 249 -1.99 -13.50 3.82
C ALA A 249 -3.47 -13.08 3.92
N GLN A 250 -3.80 -11.86 3.48
CA GLN A 250 -5.18 -11.37 3.52
C GLN A 250 -6.08 -12.04 2.50
N VAL A 251 -5.60 -12.28 1.28
CA VAL A 251 -6.33 -13.05 0.25
C VAL A 251 -6.64 -14.45 0.76
N TRP A 252 -5.68 -15.10 1.42
CA TRP A 252 -5.89 -16.41 2.04
C TRP A 252 -6.99 -16.39 3.10
N ILE A 253 -6.97 -15.44 4.04
CA ILE A 253 -8.04 -15.35 5.04
C ILE A 253 -9.39 -14.97 4.39
N ALA A 254 -9.41 -14.09 3.39
CA ALA A 254 -10.64 -13.76 2.66
C ALA A 254 -11.27 -15.00 2.00
N ASN A 255 -10.45 -15.88 1.41
CA ASN A 255 -10.92 -17.15 0.85
C ASN A 255 -11.42 -18.12 1.93
N ARG A 256 -10.77 -18.16 3.10
CA ARG A 256 -11.27 -18.92 4.27
C ARG A 256 -12.65 -18.44 4.70
N ILE A 257 -12.91 -17.13 4.70
CA ILE A 257 -14.23 -16.55 5.02
C ILE A 257 -15.27 -16.94 3.98
N ARG A 258 -14.94 -16.81 2.68
CA ARG A 258 -15.83 -17.17 1.55
C ARG A 258 -16.26 -18.63 1.58
N LEU A 259 -15.39 -19.52 2.06
CA LEU A 259 -15.68 -20.96 2.21
C LEU A 259 -16.43 -21.33 3.51
N GLN A 260 -16.78 -20.35 4.34
CA GLN A 260 -17.62 -20.54 5.53
C GLN A 260 -17.14 -21.69 6.44
N GLY A 261 -17.96 -22.70 6.71
CA GLY A 261 -17.61 -23.85 7.55
C GLY A 261 -16.53 -24.76 6.95
N LEU A 262 -16.33 -24.67 5.63
CA LEU A 262 -15.32 -25.42 4.88
C LEU A 262 -14.03 -24.60 4.69
N TYR A 263 -13.77 -23.62 5.55
CA TYR A 263 -12.60 -22.73 5.47
C TYR A 263 -11.25 -23.46 5.41
N TYR A 264 -11.19 -24.70 5.89
CA TYR A 264 -9.99 -25.54 5.86
C TYR A 264 -9.64 -26.04 4.44
N LEU A 265 -10.55 -25.90 3.47
CA LEU A 265 -10.30 -26.20 2.06
C LEU A 265 -9.63 -25.03 1.30
N ALA A 266 -9.49 -23.86 1.93
CA ALA A 266 -8.78 -22.74 1.32
C ALA A 266 -7.30 -23.13 1.10
N PRO A 267 -6.78 -23.03 -0.14
CA PRO A 267 -5.37 -23.34 -0.43
C PRO A 267 -4.46 -22.56 0.50
N ASP A 268 -3.56 -23.24 1.20
CA ASP A 268 -2.80 -22.68 2.32
C ASP A 268 -1.34 -22.38 2.02
N GLY A 269 -0.74 -22.96 0.98
CA GLY A 269 0.70 -22.86 0.71
C GLY A 269 1.28 -21.45 0.79
N VAL A 270 0.95 -20.58 -0.17
CA VAL A 270 1.47 -19.20 -0.25
C VAL A 270 0.98 -18.35 0.92
N GLY A 271 -0.33 -18.38 1.21
CA GLY A 271 -0.92 -17.56 2.27
C GLY A 271 -0.41 -17.88 3.68
N ARG A 272 -0.13 -19.15 3.98
CA ARG A 272 0.46 -19.55 5.26
C ARG A 272 1.93 -19.18 5.35
N LYS A 273 2.70 -19.31 4.25
CA LYS A 273 4.10 -18.81 4.18
C LYS A 273 4.14 -17.31 4.46
N ALA A 274 3.26 -16.56 3.80
CA ALA A 274 3.08 -15.12 3.97
C ALA A 274 2.69 -14.71 5.40
N ALA A 275 1.68 -15.38 5.98
CA ALA A 275 1.29 -15.16 7.38
C ALA A 275 2.44 -15.43 8.36
N GLY A 276 3.22 -16.51 8.11
CA GLY A 276 4.41 -16.83 8.90
C GLY A 276 5.51 -15.77 8.78
N TYR A 277 5.71 -15.21 7.59
CA TYR A 277 6.67 -14.11 7.35
C TYR A 277 6.34 -12.87 8.18
N ILE A 278 5.09 -12.40 8.14
CA ILE A 278 4.64 -11.23 8.90
C ILE A 278 4.69 -11.49 10.40
N ARG A 279 4.33 -12.71 10.85
CA ARG A 279 4.42 -13.07 12.27
C ARG A 279 5.86 -13.03 12.78
N ARG A 280 6.83 -13.49 12.00
CA ARG A 280 8.26 -13.38 12.35
C ARG A 280 8.74 -11.93 12.46
N TYR A 281 8.23 -11.06 11.59
CA TYR A 281 8.48 -9.62 11.65
C TYR A 281 8.00 -9.02 12.97
N VAL A 282 6.76 -9.31 13.40
CA VAL A 282 6.25 -8.81 14.70
C VAL A 282 6.97 -9.46 15.88
N ASP A 283 7.29 -10.77 15.80
CA ASP A 283 8.05 -11.49 16.83
C ASP A 283 9.46 -10.90 17.04
N HIS A 284 10.05 -10.24 16.05
CA HIS A 284 11.31 -9.51 16.24
C HIS A 284 11.14 -8.38 17.26
N TYR A 285 10.16 -7.49 17.05
CA TYR A 285 9.89 -6.37 17.97
C TYR A 285 9.42 -6.82 19.35
N VAL A 286 8.57 -7.85 19.42
CA VAL A 286 8.14 -8.41 20.71
C VAL A 286 9.32 -8.94 21.51
N ARG A 287 10.28 -9.63 20.87
CA ARG A 287 11.50 -10.09 21.55
C ARG A 287 12.35 -8.93 22.05
N LEU A 288 12.51 -7.88 21.24
CA LEU A 288 13.26 -6.68 21.66
C LEU A 288 12.60 -6.02 22.87
N ALA A 289 11.29 -5.80 22.84
CA ALA A 289 10.55 -5.19 23.95
C ALA A 289 10.61 -6.03 25.22
N LEU A 290 10.43 -7.36 25.12
CA LEU A 290 10.51 -8.25 26.28
C LEU A 290 11.90 -8.34 26.90
N GLY A 291 12.95 -8.18 26.09
CA GLY A 291 14.36 -8.18 26.51
C GLY A 291 14.83 -6.90 27.18
N ARG A 292 14.08 -5.79 27.06
CA ARG A 292 14.39 -4.53 27.73
C ARG A 292 14.03 -4.62 29.22
N ALA A 293 14.95 -4.19 30.10
CA ALA A 293 14.72 -4.17 31.54
C ALA A 293 13.81 -3.00 31.98
N LYS A 294 13.80 -1.91 31.20
CA LYS A 294 12.90 -0.76 31.31
C LYS A 294 12.61 -0.20 29.91
N PRO A 295 11.45 0.41 29.67
CA PRO A 295 11.21 1.16 28.43
C PRO A 295 12.29 2.24 28.24
N PRO A 296 12.71 2.52 27.01
CA PRO A 296 13.81 3.44 26.74
C PRO A 296 13.50 4.84 27.29
N SER A 297 14.37 5.35 28.16
CA SER A 297 14.29 6.73 28.65
C SER A 297 14.67 7.70 27.53
N GLY A 298 13.69 8.41 26.97
CA GLY A 298 13.87 9.38 25.88
C GLY A 298 13.36 8.94 24.50
N GLY A 299 12.76 7.74 24.39
CA GLY A 299 12.05 7.31 23.17
C GLY A 299 10.61 7.84 23.13
N GLY A 300 10.07 8.08 21.93
CA GLY A 300 8.66 8.45 21.75
C GLY A 300 7.70 7.34 22.20
N TYR A 301 6.40 7.64 22.32
CA TYR A 301 5.38 6.69 22.76
C TYR A 301 5.40 5.36 21.97
N SER A 302 5.27 4.24 22.69
CA SER A 302 5.26 2.87 22.15
C SER A 302 4.11 2.07 22.77
N LEU A 303 3.17 1.65 21.92
CA LEU A 303 2.06 0.80 22.36
C LEU A 303 2.57 -0.53 22.92
N LEU A 304 3.54 -1.16 22.25
CA LEU A 304 4.08 -2.45 22.67
C LEU A 304 4.70 -2.38 24.06
N ASP A 305 5.48 -1.34 24.37
CA ASP A 305 6.07 -1.19 25.71
C ASP A 305 4.98 -1.07 26.78
N THR A 306 3.88 -0.36 26.47
CA THR A 306 2.72 -0.26 27.37
C THR A 306 2.01 -1.60 27.56
N LEU A 307 1.92 -2.44 26.51
CA LEU A 307 1.35 -3.78 26.63
C LEU A 307 2.26 -4.71 27.46
N VAL A 308 3.58 -4.57 27.36
CA VAL A 308 4.56 -5.37 28.14
C VAL A 308 4.42 -5.14 29.65
N GLU A 309 3.98 -3.96 30.07
CA GLU A 309 3.67 -3.66 31.48
C GLU A 309 2.47 -4.46 32.01
N GLN A 310 1.59 -4.92 31.12
CA GLN A 310 0.34 -5.61 31.47
C GLN A 310 0.43 -7.12 31.30
N THR A 311 1.16 -7.59 30.27
CA THR A 311 1.36 -9.01 30.00
C THR A 311 2.77 -9.28 29.50
N ARG A 312 3.35 -10.40 29.94
CA ARG A 312 4.65 -10.90 29.47
C ARG A 312 4.49 -12.09 28.52
N ASP A 313 3.25 -12.47 28.19
CA ASP A 313 2.95 -13.53 27.22
C ASP A 313 3.34 -13.06 25.82
N ARG A 314 4.39 -13.66 25.27
CA ARG A 314 4.92 -13.36 23.94
C ARG A 314 3.85 -13.55 22.84
N ASP A 315 3.06 -14.61 22.94
CA ASP A 315 2.08 -14.94 21.91
C ASP A 315 0.90 -13.97 21.94
N GLU A 316 0.45 -13.57 23.13
CA GLU A 316 -0.55 -12.51 23.29
C GLU A 316 -0.04 -11.17 22.73
N LEU A 317 1.17 -10.74 23.14
CA LEU A 317 1.76 -9.48 22.65
C LEU A 317 1.87 -9.46 21.12
N ARG A 318 2.40 -10.52 20.52
CA ARG A 318 2.49 -10.63 19.05
C ARG A 318 1.12 -10.55 18.40
N ASP A 319 0.16 -11.34 18.87
CA ASP A 319 -1.15 -11.44 18.24
C ASP A 319 -1.91 -10.10 18.33
N GLN A 320 -1.84 -9.43 19.49
CA GLN A 320 -2.43 -8.12 19.71
C GLN A 320 -1.80 -7.04 18.82
N ILE A 321 -0.47 -6.94 18.80
CA ILE A 321 0.26 -5.96 17.97
C ILE A 321 0.04 -6.21 16.48
N LEU A 322 0.09 -7.47 16.03
CA LEU A 322 -0.15 -7.80 14.63
C LEU A 322 -1.55 -7.37 14.19
N GLY A 323 -2.56 -7.56 15.06
CA GLY A 323 -3.91 -7.07 14.83
C GLY A 323 -3.94 -5.56 14.61
N VAL A 324 -3.28 -4.79 15.47
CA VAL A 324 -3.26 -3.32 15.38
C VAL A 324 -2.44 -2.84 14.17
N LEU A 325 -1.31 -3.47 13.86
CA LEU A 325 -0.48 -3.15 12.69
C LEU A 325 -1.29 -3.24 11.39
N LEU A 326 -1.98 -4.37 11.19
CA LEU A 326 -2.87 -4.56 10.04
C LEU A 326 -3.97 -3.49 10.01
N ALA A 327 -4.58 -3.19 11.15
CA ALA A 327 -5.67 -2.23 11.25
C ALA A 327 -5.22 -0.76 11.11
N GLY A 328 -3.95 -0.44 11.33
CA GLY A 328 -3.40 0.91 11.12
C GLY A 328 -2.90 1.11 9.69
N ARG A 329 -2.17 0.12 9.16
CA ARG A 329 -1.52 0.19 7.84
C ARG A 329 -2.53 0.20 6.69
N ASP A 330 -3.28 -0.90 6.56
CA ASP A 330 -4.02 -1.19 5.33
C ASP A 330 -5.27 -0.30 5.19
N THR A 331 -5.97 0.00 6.29
CA THR A 331 -7.19 0.80 6.22
C THR A 331 -6.90 2.25 5.87
N THR A 332 -5.86 2.86 6.45
CA THR A 332 -5.54 4.27 6.17
C THR A 332 -4.93 4.43 4.79
N ALA A 333 -4.05 3.50 4.37
CA ALA A 333 -3.49 3.52 3.01
C ALA A 333 -4.59 3.40 1.95
N THR A 334 -5.57 2.53 2.20
CA THR A 334 -6.71 2.35 1.30
C THR A 334 -7.62 3.59 1.26
N LEU A 335 -7.88 4.24 2.40
CA LEU A 335 -8.61 5.52 2.44
C LEU A 335 -7.90 6.59 1.61
N LEU A 336 -6.60 6.74 1.83
CA LEU A 336 -5.76 7.68 1.09
C LEU A 336 -5.72 7.35 -0.41
N ALA A 337 -5.67 6.07 -0.78
CA ALA A 337 -5.70 5.67 -2.17
C ALA A 337 -7.00 6.09 -2.86
N TRP A 338 -8.16 5.83 -2.22
CA TRP A 338 -9.45 6.26 -2.76
C TRP A 338 -9.60 7.77 -2.82
N VAL A 339 -9.17 8.51 -1.79
CA VAL A 339 -9.32 9.97 -1.78
C VAL A 339 -8.46 10.61 -2.87
N LEU A 340 -7.21 10.14 -3.08
CA LEU A 340 -6.34 10.67 -4.12
C LEU A 340 -6.87 10.32 -5.53
N LEU A 341 -7.33 9.08 -5.73
CA LEU A 341 -7.97 8.68 -6.98
C LEU A 341 -9.19 9.57 -7.31
N LEU A 342 -10.06 9.80 -6.32
CA LEU A 342 -11.24 10.64 -6.49
C LEU A 342 -10.87 12.09 -6.76
N LEU A 343 -9.93 12.66 -6.02
CA LEU A 343 -9.48 14.04 -6.25
C LEU A 343 -8.86 14.21 -7.65
N ALA A 344 -8.04 13.26 -8.10
CA ALA A 344 -7.43 13.28 -9.43
C ALA A 344 -8.48 13.21 -10.56
N ARG A 345 -9.62 12.54 -10.32
CA ARG A 345 -10.73 12.41 -11.27
C ARG A 345 -11.78 13.51 -11.15
N HIS A 346 -11.73 14.33 -10.10
CA HIS A 346 -12.63 15.44 -9.86
C HIS A 346 -11.85 16.75 -9.62
N PRO A 347 -11.25 17.35 -10.68
CA PRO A 347 -10.40 18.54 -10.54
C PRO A 347 -11.08 19.72 -9.84
N ALA A 348 -12.38 19.93 -10.07
CA ALA A 348 -13.12 20.98 -9.37
C ALA A 348 -13.18 20.77 -7.84
N VAL A 349 -13.29 19.52 -7.39
CA VAL A 349 -13.25 19.18 -5.97
C VAL A 349 -11.83 19.35 -5.42
N PHE A 350 -10.81 18.95 -6.18
CA PHE A 350 -9.41 19.18 -5.83
C PHE A 350 -9.12 20.67 -5.63
N GLU A 351 -9.47 21.53 -6.60
CA GLU A 351 -9.22 22.98 -6.50
C GLU A 351 -9.94 23.61 -5.30
N LYS A 352 -11.20 23.23 -5.06
CA LYS A 352 -11.97 23.72 -3.91
C LYS A 352 -11.37 23.26 -2.58
N LEU A 353 -10.93 21.99 -2.49
CA LEU A 353 -10.25 21.48 -1.31
C LEU A 353 -8.92 22.19 -1.10
N ARG A 354 -8.15 22.40 -2.17
CA ARG A 354 -6.88 23.11 -2.13
C ARG A 354 -7.06 24.54 -1.62
N ALA A 355 -8.05 25.25 -2.12
CA ALA A 355 -8.38 26.60 -1.67
C ALA A 355 -8.76 26.63 -0.18
N SER A 356 -9.58 25.68 0.28
CA SER A 356 -9.90 25.52 1.71
C SER A 356 -8.66 25.24 2.55
N VAL A 357 -7.77 24.35 2.09
CA VAL A 357 -6.52 24.00 2.78
C VAL A 357 -5.61 25.22 2.91
N VAL A 358 -5.42 26.00 1.84
CA VAL A 358 -4.60 27.20 1.90
C VAL A 358 -5.22 28.28 2.80
N ALA A 359 -6.56 28.38 2.84
CA ALA A 359 -7.26 29.31 3.73
C ALA A 359 -7.15 28.90 5.22
N ASP A 360 -7.31 27.61 5.52
CA ASP A 360 -7.34 27.08 6.88
C ASP A 360 -5.93 26.95 7.49
N PHE A 361 -4.93 26.57 6.68
CA PHE A 361 -3.58 26.20 7.16
C PHE A 361 -2.45 27.08 6.59
N GLY A 362 -2.73 27.93 5.60
CA GLY A 362 -1.74 28.70 4.86
C GLY A 362 -1.09 27.93 3.69
N PRO A 363 -0.21 28.59 2.92
CA PRO A 363 0.58 27.95 1.88
C PRO A 363 1.60 26.96 2.48
N TYR A 364 2.24 26.16 1.62
CA TYR A 364 3.31 25.25 2.05
C TYR A 364 4.44 26.02 2.76
N SER A 365 4.79 25.58 3.96
CA SER A 365 5.97 25.98 4.72
C SER A 365 6.61 24.74 5.36
N ASP A 366 7.91 24.80 5.61
CA ASP A 366 8.63 23.74 6.34
C ASP A 366 8.21 23.71 7.83
N ASP A 367 7.71 24.84 8.35
CA ASP A 367 7.02 24.87 9.62
C ASP A 367 5.60 24.29 9.50
N ALA A 368 5.40 23.10 10.06
CA ALA A 368 4.12 22.40 10.12
C ALA A 368 3.29 22.73 11.38
N SER A 369 3.74 23.64 12.25
CA SER A 369 3.07 23.98 13.52
C SER A 369 1.65 24.53 13.34
N ARG A 370 1.32 25.03 12.14
CA ARG A 370 -0.03 25.48 11.77
C ARG A 370 -1.02 24.35 11.54
N VAL A 371 -0.55 23.11 11.37
CA VAL A 371 -1.39 21.93 11.17
C VAL A 371 -1.42 21.18 12.49
N ASP A 372 -2.51 21.32 13.23
CA ASP A 372 -2.75 20.61 14.49
C ASP A 372 -4.02 19.76 14.44
N PHE A 373 -4.24 18.94 15.46
CA PHE A 373 -5.42 18.08 15.52
C PHE A 373 -6.75 18.88 15.51
N ALA A 374 -6.77 20.04 16.16
CA ALA A 374 -7.99 20.83 16.30
C ALA A 374 -8.38 21.48 14.96
N SER A 375 -7.41 22.05 14.26
CA SER A 375 -7.54 22.66 12.93
C SER A 375 -7.88 21.63 11.85
N LEU A 376 -7.26 20.46 11.84
CA LEU A 376 -7.64 19.35 10.93
C LEU A 376 -9.10 18.93 11.10
N LYS A 377 -9.56 18.83 12.36
CA LYS A 377 -10.95 18.51 12.67
C LYS A 377 -11.92 19.64 12.33
N ALA A 378 -11.47 20.89 12.44
CA ALA A 378 -12.26 22.08 12.14
C ALA A 378 -12.35 22.40 10.64
N SER A 379 -11.39 21.94 9.82
CA SER A 379 -11.39 22.15 8.36
C SER A 379 -12.57 21.42 7.71
N ARG A 380 -13.66 22.18 7.52
CA ARG A 380 -14.96 21.63 7.17
C ARG A 380 -14.95 20.88 5.85
N TYR A 381 -14.35 21.47 4.81
CA TYR A 381 -14.37 20.87 3.48
C TYR A 381 -13.42 19.66 3.37
N LEU A 382 -12.31 19.65 4.12
CA LEU A 382 -11.46 18.45 4.29
C LEU A 382 -12.26 17.30 4.91
N GLN A 383 -13.01 17.57 5.98
CA GLN A 383 -13.88 16.56 6.61
C GLN A 383 -14.97 16.08 5.65
N PHE A 384 -15.51 16.94 4.79
CA PHE A 384 -16.52 16.56 3.80
C PHE A 384 -15.94 15.61 2.74
N VAL A 385 -14.74 15.91 2.23
CA VAL A 385 -14.04 15.06 1.26
C VAL A 385 -13.76 13.67 1.86
N LEU A 386 -13.16 13.61 3.05
CA LEU A 386 -12.87 12.34 3.73
C LEU A 386 -14.15 11.52 3.97
N ARG A 387 -15.23 12.17 4.42
CA ARG A 387 -16.49 11.48 4.68
C ARG A 387 -17.12 10.95 3.42
N GLU A 388 -17.11 11.74 2.36
CA GLU A 388 -17.69 11.37 1.08
C GLU A 388 -16.92 10.24 0.42
N THR A 389 -15.59 10.24 0.52
CA THR A 389 -14.75 9.12 0.09
C THR A 389 -15.14 7.84 0.82
N LEU A 390 -15.26 7.88 2.14
CA LEU A 390 -15.65 6.71 2.95
C LEU A 390 -17.11 6.25 2.70
N ARG A 391 -17.99 7.14 2.25
CA ARG A 391 -19.38 6.82 1.87
C ARG A 391 -19.41 6.08 0.53
N VAL A 392 -18.75 6.63 -0.48
CA VAL A 392 -18.72 6.07 -1.83
C VAL A 392 -17.87 4.80 -1.85
N TYR A 393 -16.67 4.85 -1.30
CA TYR A 393 -15.72 3.74 -1.25
C TYR A 393 -15.38 3.37 0.20
N ASN A 394 -16.30 2.66 0.84
CA ASN A 394 -16.12 2.18 2.20
C ASN A 394 -14.96 1.17 2.30
N VAL A 395 -13.92 1.52 3.06
CA VAL A 395 -12.69 0.73 3.21
C VAL A 395 -12.96 -0.70 3.68
N VAL A 396 -13.94 -0.92 4.57
CA VAL A 396 -14.33 -2.25 5.06
C VAL A 396 -15.78 -2.54 4.62
N PRO A 397 -15.97 -3.05 3.40
CA PRO A 397 -17.26 -3.02 2.72
C PRO A 397 -18.28 -4.03 3.26
N LEU A 398 -17.81 -5.06 3.96
CA LEU A 398 -18.61 -6.20 4.45
C LEU A 398 -18.24 -6.54 5.89
N ASN A 399 -19.24 -6.91 6.67
CA ASN A 399 -19.04 -7.37 8.03
C ASN A 399 -20.12 -8.40 8.41
N LEU A 400 -19.85 -9.18 9.46
CA LEU A 400 -20.75 -10.24 9.91
C LEU A 400 -20.74 -10.40 11.43
N ARG A 401 -21.86 -10.89 11.97
CA ARG A 401 -21.99 -11.37 13.35
C ARG A 401 -22.72 -12.71 13.38
N ILE A 402 -22.52 -13.45 14.46
CA ILE A 402 -23.27 -14.67 14.74
C ILE A 402 -24.19 -14.40 15.93
N ALA A 403 -25.46 -14.76 15.81
CA ALA A 403 -26.41 -14.67 16.90
C ALA A 403 -26.02 -15.65 18.04
N ALA A 404 -25.78 -15.13 19.24
CA ALA A 404 -25.45 -15.93 20.42
C ALA A 404 -26.68 -16.63 21.03
N ARG A 405 -27.87 -16.09 20.77
CA ARG A 405 -29.18 -16.59 21.19
C ARG A 405 -30.23 -16.29 20.11
N ASP A 406 -31.42 -16.90 20.20
CA ASP A 406 -32.56 -16.51 19.37
C ASP A 406 -32.89 -15.04 19.66
N THR A 407 -32.97 -14.20 18.62
CA THR A 407 -33.22 -12.76 18.74
C THR A 407 -34.02 -12.26 17.53
N THR A 408 -34.24 -10.94 17.46
CA THR A 408 -34.92 -10.27 16.35
C THR A 408 -34.14 -9.05 15.86
N LEU A 409 -34.26 -8.76 14.58
CA LEU A 409 -33.86 -7.48 13.99
C LEU A 409 -35.11 -6.61 13.75
N PRO A 410 -35.03 -5.28 13.87
CA PRO A 410 -36.18 -4.38 13.75
C PRO A 410 -36.94 -4.42 12.42
N ARG A 411 -36.29 -4.67 11.28
CA ARG A 411 -36.88 -4.56 9.93
C ARG A 411 -36.50 -5.71 9.00
N GLY A 412 -37.27 -5.89 7.93
CA GLY A 412 -37.06 -6.92 6.90
C GLY A 412 -38.19 -7.95 6.76
N GLY A 413 -39.21 -7.85 7.62
CA GLY A 413 -40.34 -8.76 7.71
C GLY A 413 -41.61 -8.13 7.17
N GLY A 414 -42.65 -8.95 6.99
CA GLY A 414 -43.93 -8.52 6.42
C GLY A 414 -43.87 -8.16 4.93
N PRO A 415 -45.00 -7.78 4.31
CA PRO A 415 -45.10 -7.50 2.88
C PRO A 415 -44.31 -6.26 2.43
N ASP A 416 -44.15 -5.28 3.32
CA ASP A 416 -43.50 -3.99 3.09
C ASP A 416 -42.05 -3.94 3.63
N GLY A 417 -41.58 -5.03 4.24
CA GLY A 417 -40.24 -5.12 4.81
C GLY A 417 -40.06 -4.30 6.10
N THR A 418 -41.13 -3.79 6.72
CA THR A 418 -41.03 -2.93 7.91
C THR A 418 -41.13 -3.69 9.23
N ALA A 419 -41.68 -4.90 9.22
CA ALA A 419 -41.86 -5.69 10.44
C ALA A 419 -40.53 -6.30 10.92
N PRO A 420 -40.42 -6.63 12.22
CA PRO A 420 -39.26 -7.33 12.76
C PRO A 420 -39.04 -8.70 12.14
N VAL A 421 -37.77 -9.11 12.02
CA VAL A 421 -37.40 -10.46 11.56
C VAL A 421 -36.70 -11.26 12.64
N VAL A 422 -36.97 -12.55 12.68
CA VAL A 422 -36.31 -13.48 13.60
C VAL A 422 -34.91 -13.87 13.10
N VAL A 423 -33.97 -13.99 14.03
CA VAL A 423 -32.62 -14.54 13.82
C VAL A 423 -32.39 -15.64 14.84
N GLY A 424 -32.12 -16.86 14.37
CA GLY A 424 -31.88 -18.02 15.23
C GLY A 424 -30.48 -18.02 15.85
N LYS A 425 -30.33 -18.64 17.02
CA LYS A 425 -29.02 -18.90 17.61
C LYS A 425 -28.09 -19.62 16.61
N GLY A 426 -26.85 -19.15 16.51
CA GLY A 426 -25.85 -19.68 15.60
C GLY A 426 -25.99 -19.19 14.15
N GLN A 427 -27.07 -18.48 13.83
CA GLN A 427 -27.28 -17.90 12.51
C GLN A 427 -26.34 -16.72 12.27
N THR A 428 -25.77 -16.65 11.07
CA THR A 428 -24.93 -15.51 10.67
C THR A 428 -25.79 -14.37 10.14
N VAL A 429 -25.48 -13.16 10.58
CA VAL A 429 -26.07 -11.91 10.09
C VAL A 429 -24.96 -11.11 9.41
N ASN A 430 -25.05 -11.00 8.10
CA ASN A 430 -24.16 -10.22 7.25
C ASN A 430 -24.75 -8.81 7.06
N PHE A 431 -23.90 -7.79 7.10
CA PHE A 431 -24.27 -6.43 6.71
C PHE A 431 -23.19 -5.77 5.88
N SER A 432 -23.58 -4.85 5.01
CA SER A 432 -22.66 -4.15 4.11
C SER A 432 -22.76 -2.63 4.29
N PRO A 433 -21.78 -2.00 4.99
CA PRO A 433 -21.64 -0.56 4.99
C PRO A 433 -21.52 0.01 3.57
N TYR A 434 -20.82 -0.68 2.67
CA TYR A 434 -20.66 -0.26 1.27
C TYR A 434 -22.00 -0.11 0.55
N VAL A 435 -22.87 -1.12 0.60
CA VAL A 435 -24.19 -1.02 -0.04
C VAL A 435 -25.08 -0.02 0.71
N LEU A 436 -25.09 -0.04 2.04
CA LEU A 436 -25.86 0.90 2.86
C LEU A 436 -25.54 2.37 2.51
N HIS A 437 -24.25 2.70 2.37
CA HIS A 437 -23.80 4.07 2.08
C HIS A 437 -24.08 4.50 0.63
N ARG A 438 -24.41 3.54 -0.25
CA ARG A 438 -24.67 3.74 -1.68
C ARG A 438 -26.15 3.55 -2.05
N ARG A 439 -27.04 3.46 -1.05
CA ARG A 439 -28.49 3.37 -1.23
C ARG A 439 -29.07 4.69 -1.73
N GLU A 440 -29.67 4.67 -2.92
CA GLU A 440 -30.29 5.85 -3.54
C GLU A 440 -31.56 6.33 -2.80
N ASP A 441 -32.24 5.44 -2.08
CA ASP A 441 -33.38 5.80 -1.24
C ASP A 441 -32.99 6.54 0.06
N ILE A 442 -31.69 6.56 0.38
CA ILE A 442 -31.10 7.31 1.50
C ILE A 442 -30.30 8.50 0.99
N TRP A 443 -29.52 8.31 -0.07
CA TRP A 443 -28.57 9.28 -0.61
C TRP A 443 -28.93 9.61 -2.06
N ALA A 444 -29.42 10.82 -2.32
CA ALA A 444 -29.63 11.29 -3.69
C ALA A 444 -28.30 11.28 -4.48
N ASP A 445 -28.34 10.76 -5.71
CA ASP A 445 -27.17 10.53 -6.57
C ASP A 445 -26.07 9.76 -5.83
N ALA A 446 -26.43 8.63 -5.19
CA ALA A 446 -25.59 7.94 -4.21
C ALA A 446 -24.20 7.55 -4.73
N LEU A 447 -24.02 7.41 -6.05
CA LEU A 447 -22.74 7.03 -6.64
C LEU A 447 -21.87 8.23 -7.05
N GLU A 448 -22.43 9.44 -7.10
CA GLU A 448 -21.71 10.67 -7.39
C GLU A 448 -20.81 11.05 -6.21
N PHE A 449 -19.55 11.39 -6.48
CA PHE A 449 -18.65 11.95 -5.48
C PHE A 449 -18.90 13.45 -5.30
N ARG A 450 -19.70 13.81 -4.30
CA ARG A 450 -20.13 15.20 -4.03
C ARG A 450 -19.95 15.56 -2.55
N PRO A 451 -18.79 16.08 -2.14
CA PRO A 451 -18.50 16.43 -0.74
C PRO A 451 -19.52 17.40 -0.11
N GLU A 452 -20.11 18.29 -0.90
CA GLU A 452 -21.11 19.28 -0.48
C GLU A 452 -22.36 18.64 0.15
N ARG A 453 -22.63 17.36 -0.11
CA ARG A 453 -23.74 16.63 0.51
C ARG A 453 -23.65 16.58 2.03
N TRP A 454 -22.46 16.80 2.60
CA TRP A 454 -22.26 16.87 4.04
C TRP A 454 -22.62 18.22 4.66
N GLU A 455 -22.99 19.22 3.85
CA GLU A 455 -23.55 20.48 4.33
C GLU A 455 -24.91 20.27 4.98
N GLY A 456 -25.00 20.54 6.28
CA GLY A 456 -26.24 20.36 7.05
C GLY A 456 -26.60 18.90 7.37
N GLN A 457 -25.89 17.92 6.81
CA GLN A 457 -26.14 16.51 7.05
C GLN A 457 -25.73 16.10 8.47
N ARG A 458 -26.66 15.50 9.22
CA ARG A 458 -26.39 14.91 10.53
C ARG A 458 -25.86 13.49 10.37
N LEU A 459 -24.93 13.11 11.25
CA LEU A 459 -24.42 11.75 11.31
C LEU A 459 -25.40 10.86 12.08
N ASP A 460 -25.82 9.77 11.46
CA ASP A 460 -26.67 8.74 12.06
C ASP A 460 -26.28 7.34 11.52
N TRP A 461 -27.13 6.34 11.75
CA TRP A 461 -26.89 4.95 11.35
C TRP A 461 -26.96 4.70 9.83
N THR A 462 -27.24 5.72 9.02
CA THR A 462 -27.08 5.67 7.56
C THR A 462 -25.62 5.80 7.13
N TYR A 463 -24.73 6.21 8.03
CA TYR A 463 -23.29 6.38 7.79
C TYR A 463 -22.44 5.76 8.92
N VAL A 464 -21.80 4.63 8.63
CA VAL A 464 -21.11 3.75 9.59
C VAL A 464 -19.73 3.25 9.08
N PRO A 465 -18.85 4.14 8.55
CA PRO A 465 -17.57 3.72 7.98
C PRO A 465 -16.60 3.10 8.99
N PHE A 466 -16.77 3.45 10.27
CA PHE A 466 -15.97 2.93 11.39
C PHE A 466 -16.78 1.95 12.27
N SER A 467 -17.84 1.36 11.72
CA SER A 467 -18.84 0.59 12.47
C SER A 467 -19.54 1.45 13.54
N GLY A 468 -19.99 0.85 14.64
CA GLY A 468 -20.67 1.54 15.74
C GLY A 468 -20.77 0.69 17.01
N GLY A 469 -21.28 1.31 18.08
CA GLY A 469 -21.51 0.65 19.37
C GLY A 469 -20.22 0.15 20.03
N ALA A 470 -20.30 -0.97 20.78
CA ALA A 470 -19.21 -1.42 21.64
C ALA A 470 -17.94 -1.86 20.87
N ARG A 471 -18.08 -2.20 19.59
CA ARG A 471 -16.99 -2.59 18.68
C ARG A 471 -16.61 -1.51 17.65
N ILE A 472 -16.99 -0.24 17.88
CA ILE A 472 -16.57 0.89 17.04
C ILE A 472 -15.03 0.92 16.87
N CYS A 473 -14.51 1.41 15.75
CA CYS A 473 -13.06 1.51 15.55
C CYS A 473 -12.39 2.38 16.63
N LEU A 474 -11.34 1.89 17.29
CA LEU A 474 -10.54 2.71 18.22
C LEU A 474 -9.67 3.73 17.48
N GLY A 475 -9.09 3.31 16.36
CA GLY A 475 -8.19 4.12 15.55
C GLY A 475 -8.88 5.14 14.65
N GLN A 476 -10.19 5.38 14.80
CA GLN A 476 -10.94 6.29 13.91
C GLN A 476 -10.31 7.69 13.86
N GLN A 477 -10.00 8.27 15.02
CA GLN A 477 -9.41 9.62 15.06
C GLN A 477 -7.97 9.61 14.56
N PHE A 478 -7.19 8.57 14.87
CA PHE A 478 -5.83 8.40 14.37
C PHE A 478 -5.82 8.37 12.83
N ALA A 479 -6.61 7.49 12.21
CA ALA A 479 -6.68 7.33 10.76
C ALA A 479 -7.15 8.61 10.03
N LEU A 480 -8.16 9.31 10.57
CA LEU A 480 -8.66 10.56 9.95
C LEU A 480 -7.67 11.72 10.12
N THR A 481 -6.93 11.76 11.23
CA THR A 481 -5.90 12.77 11.48
C THR A 481 -4.71 12.56 10.54
N GLU A 482 -4.20 11.33 10.47
CA GLU A 482 -3.12 10.95 9.56
C GLU A 482 -3.50 11.22 8.09
N ALA A 483 -4.68 10.78 7.66
CA ALA A 483 -5.14 11.02 6.29
C ALA A 483 -5.35 12.52 6.00
N GLY A 484 -5.96 13.26 6.93
CA GLY A 484 -6.17 14.70 6.80
C GLY A 484 -4.84 15.47 6.73
N PHE A 485 -3.88 15.10 7.57
CA PHE A 485 -2.56 15.73 7.63
C PHE A 485 -1.80 15.52 6.31
N LEU A 486 -1.69 14.28 5.81
CA LEU A 486 -1.04 14.01 4.52
C LEU A 486 -1.71 14.78 3.37
N LEU A 487 -3.04 14.82 3.34
CA LEU A 487 -3.76 15.58 2.32
C LEU A 487 -3.43 17.07 2.39
N VAL A 488 -3.47 17.69 3.57
CA VAL A 488 -3.11 19.10 3.74
C VAL A 488 -1.73 19.37 3.14
N ARG A 489 -0.72 18.57 3.50
CA ARG A 489 0.65 18.76 3.02
C ARG A 489 0.79 18.52 1.51
N LEU A 490 0.13 17.50 0.95
CA LEU A 490 0.11 17.26 -0.50
C LEU A 490 -0.54 18.41 -1.27
N LEU A 491 -1.69 18.91 -0.82
CA LEU A 491 -2.41 20.00 -1.48
C LEU A 491 -1.72 21.37 -1.31
N GLN A 492 -0.98 21.57 -0.22
CA GLN A 492 -0.07 22.70 -0.08
C GLN A 492 1.08 22.62 -1.09
N ARG A 493 1.70 21.44 -1.25
CA ARG A 493 2.90 21.21 -2.06
C ARG A 493 2.63 21.19 -3.58
N PHE A 494 1.50 20.63 -4.00
CA PHE A 494 1.16 20.48 -5.41
C PHE A 494 -0.02 21.38 -5.81
N LYS A 495 0.07 22.02 -6.98
CA LYS A 495 -0.99 22.88 -7.52
C LYS A 495 -2.08 22.12 -8.25
N SER A 496 -1.79 20.91 -8.74
CA SER A 496 -2.75 20.08 -9.46
C SER A 496 -2.38 18.61 -9.37
N MET A 497 -3.40 17.76 -9.48
CA MET A 497 -3.30 16.31 -9.52
C MET A 497 -4.18 15.79 -10.66
N GLU A 498 -3.58 15.13 -11.64
CA GLU A 498 -4.25 14.64 -12.83
C GLU A 498 -4.27 13.11 -12.81
N TRP A 499 -5.42 12.51 -13.11
CA TRP A 499 -5.55 11.06 -13.26
C TRP A 499 -4.90 10.58 -14.56
N ILE A 500 -4.00 9.60 -14.47
CA ILE A 500 -3.35 8.96 -15.64
C ILE A 500 -3.53 7.43 -15.67
N GLY A 501 -4.36 6.91 -14.77
CA GLY A 501 -4.70 5.49 -14.74
C GLY A 501 -5.85 5.12 -15.71
N PRO A 502 -6.37 3.89 -15.63
CA PRO A 502 -7.44 3.43 -16.53
C PRO A 502 -8.70 4.28 -16.46
N GLU A 503 -9.35 4.46 -17.62
CA GLU A 503 -10.64 5.12 -17.75
C GLU A 503 -11.81 4.23 -17.28
N GLY A 504 -12.96 4.86 -17.03
CA GLY A 504 -14.19 4.15 -16.64
C GLY A 504 -14.31 3.92 -15.13
N LYS A 505 -15.11 2.94 -14.71
CA LYS A 505 -15.39 2.69 -13.29
C LYS A 505 -14.17 2.07 -12.60
N PRO A 506 -13.68 2.63 -11.47
CA PRO A 506 -12.56 2.04 -10.74
C PRO A 506 -12.83 0.58 -10.36
N ARG A 507 -11.92 -0.31 -10.75
CA ARG A 507 -11.97 -1.71 -10.33
C ARG A 507 -11.54 -1.82 -8.87
N LYS A 508 -12.16 -2.75 -8.16
CA LYS A 508 -11.94 -2.98 -6.74
C LYS A 508 -11.23 -4.30 -6.52
N ASP A 509 -10.24 -4.29 -5.65
CA ASP A 509 -9.68 -5.51 -5.07
C ASP A 509 -10.19 -5.67 -3.63
N ILE A 510 -10.60 -6.88 -3.28
CA ILE A 510 -11.30 -7.18 -2.02
C ILE A 510 -10.56 -8.26 -1.24
N HIS A 511 -9.89 -7.82 -0.20
CA HIS A 511 -9.33 -8.64 0.87
C HIS A 511 -9.97 -8.23 2.20
N PHE A 512 -9.21 -7.86 3.24
CA PHE A 512 -9.79 -7.28 4.46
C PHE A 512 -10.30 -5.86 4.25
N THR A 513 -9.61 -5.10 3.41
CA THR A 513 -10.05 -3.80 2.92
C THR A 513 -10.44 -3.91 1.44
N MET A 514 -11.03 -2.83 0.93
CA MET A 514 -11.37 -2.66 -0.47
C MET A 514 -10.46 -1.59 -1.08
N ALA A 515 -9.48 -1.98 -1.88
CA ALA A 515 -8.52 -1.06 -2.51
C ALA A 515 -8.81 -0.85 -4.01
N PRO A 516 -8.32 0.25 -4.61
CA PRO A 516 -8.28 0.38 -6.07
C PRO A 516 -7.40 -0.72 -6.67
N LYS A 517 -7.98 -1.58 -7.51
CA LYS A 517 -7.25 -2.73 -8.09
C LYS A 517 -6.11 -2.30 -9.01
N ASP A 518 -6.28 -1.16 -9.67
CA ASP A 518 -5.40 -0.66 -10.73
C ASP A 518 -4.36 0.34 -10.23
N GLY A 519 -4.16 0.42 -8.90
CA GLY A 519 -3.32 1.44 -8.28
C GLY A 519 -3.92 2.84 -8.34
N VAL A 520 -3.09 3.83 -8.05
CA VAL A 520 -3.45 5.26 -8.06
C VAL A 520 -2.39 6.03 -8.84
N SER A 521 -2.42 5.86 -10.17
CA SER A 521 -1.51 6.55 -11.08
C SER A 521 -1.96 8.00 -11.32
N VAL A 522 -1.13 8.94 -10.88
CA VAL A 522 -1.40 10.38 -11.00
C VAL A 522 -0.20 11.15 -11.54
N ARG A 523 -0.47 12.29 -12.17
CA ARG A 523 0.53 13.31 -12.50
C ARG A 523 0.38 14.50 -11.56
N LEU A 524 1.43 14.77 -10.79
CA LEU A 524 1.51 15.86 -9.81
C LEU A 524 2.28 17.04 -10.39
N ARG A 525 1.73 18.26 -10.25
CA ARG A 525 2.41 19.48 -10.71
C ARG A 525 2.66 20.42 -9.53
N LYS A 526 3.89 20.93 -9.41
CA LYS A 526 4.22 21.95 -8.39
C LYS A 526 3.70 23.34 -8.82
N PRO A 527 3.39 24.24 -7.88
CA PRO A 527 3.22 25.65 -8.19
C PRO A 527 4.39 26.15 -9.03
N LEU A 528 4.14 26.99 -10.04
CA LEU A 528 5.22 27.77 -10.65
C LEU A 528 5.75 28.64 -9.50
N THR A 529 6.96 28.35 -9.01
CA THR A 529 7.60 29.24 -8.06
C THR A 529 7.78 30.57 -8.77
N MET A 530 7.56 31.69 -8.08
CA MET A 530 7.62 33.04 -8.68
C MET A 530 8.96 33.34 -9.38
N PHE A 531 9.99 32.51 -9.16
CA PHE A 531 11.26 32.50 -9.87
C PHE A 531 11.17 32.04 -11.35
N SER A 532 10.18 31.23 -11.72
CA SER A 532 9.97 30.81 -13.13
C SER A 532 9.34 31.91 -13.99
N SER A 533 8.61 32.87 -13.39
CA SER A 533 8.08 34.02 -14.12
C SER A 533 9.14 35.08 -14.39
N ILE A 534 10.14 35.22 -13.52
CA ILE A 534 11.28 36.10 -13.80
C ILE A 534 12.04 35.58 -15.02
N ILE A 535 12.22 34.27 -15.18
CA ILE A 535 12.87 33.66 -16.36
C ILE A 535 12.06 33.92 -17.64
N LEU A 536 10.73 33.81 -17.61
CA LEU A 536 9.90 34.06 -18.80
C LEU A 536 9.86 35.55 -19.21
N THR A 537 9.98 36.46 -18.24
CA THR A 537 10.01 37.92 -18.50
C THR A 537 11.42 38.42 -18.85
N THR A 538 12.47 37.78 -18.35
CA THR A 538 13.88 38.07 -18.74
C THR A 538 14.28 37.43 -20.07
N LEU A 539 13.64 36.34 -20.51
CA LEU A 539 13.87 35.77 -21.85
C LEU A 539 13.44 36.70 -23.00
N LEU A 540 12.52 37.64 -22.75
CA LEU A 540 12.10 38.66 -23.73
C LEU A 540 12.90 39.97 -23.63
N ALA A 541 13.72 40.15 -22.58
CA ALA A 541 14.43 41.40 -22.31
C ALA A 541 15.97 41.29 -22.34
N VAL A 542 16.53 40.08 -22.50
CA VAL A 542 18.00 39.88 -22.50
C VAL A 542 18.43 39.12 -23.77
N THR A 543 18.21 39.75 -24.93
CA THR A 543 19.18 39.64 -26.03
C THR A 543 20.32 40.60 -25.72
N GLY A 544 21.26 40.17 -24.88
CA GLY A 544 22.40 41.01 -24.51
C GLY A 544 23.14 40.55 -23.26
N ALA A 545 24.23 39.83 -23.51
CA ALA A 545 25.41 39.67 -22.64
C ALA A 545 25.29 38.84 -21.33
N GLN A 546 25.97 37.68 -21.39
CA GLN A 546 26.78 37.03 -20.34
C GLN A 546 26.12 36.76 -18.97
N ALA A 547 25.71 35.50 -18.76
CA ALA A 547 25.38 34.96 -17.45
C ALA A 547 26.53 34.10 -16.90
N ALA A 548 26.87 34.39 -15.65
CA ALA A 548 27.91 33.78 -14.82
C ALA A 548 27.73 32.26 -14.66
N VAL A 549 28.83 31.53 -14.86
CA VAL A 549 28.98 30.11 -14.54
C VAL A 549 29.26 30.00 -13.04
N ALA A 550 28.31 29.49 -12.27
CA ALA A 550 28.49 29.15 -10.86
C ALA A 550 28.88 27.67 -10.74
N GLU A 551 30.11 27.45 -10.24
CA GLU A 551 30.65 26.26 -9.57
C GLU A 551 30.03 24.89 -9.93
N GLY A 552 30.53 24.29 -11.00
CA GLY A 552 30.25 22.89 -11.35
C GLY A 552 31.39 21.96 -10.94
N SER A 553 31.08 20.84 -10.29
CA SER A 553 31.99 19.70 -10.16
C SER A 553 31.93 18.85 -11.43
N TRP A 554 33.06 18.55 -12.06
CA TRP A 554 33.15 17.69 -13.24
C TRP A 554 33.32 16.22 -12.82
N GLY A 555 32.89 15.26 -13.64
CA GLY A 555 33.06 13.83 -13.35
C GLY A 555 33.41 13.02 -14.59
N VAL A 556 34.26 11.99 -14.44
CA VAL A 556 34.60 11.01 -15.47
C VAL A 556 34.26 9.62 -14.92
N ARG A 557 33.30 8.91 -15.51
CA ARG A 557 32.93 7.53 -15.18
C ARG A 557 33.46 6.59 -16.24
N ALA A 558 34.08 5.49 -15.83
CA ALA A 558 34.42 4.33 -16.66
C ALA A 558 33.62 3.10 -16.18
N ASP A 559 32.74 2.57 -17.03
CA ASP A 559 31.89 1.41 -16.74
C ASP A 559 32.26 0.23 -17.64
N PHE A 560 32.79 -0.82 -17.01
CA PHE A 560 33.19 -2.10 -17.56
C PHE A 560 32.37 -3.26 -16.95
N SER A 561 31.21 -2.98 -16.33
CA SER A 561 30.30 -3.98 -15.74
C SER A 561 29.78 -5.02 -16.74
N ARG A 562 29.85 -4.70 -18.04
CA ARG A 562 29.45 -5.58 -19.15
C ARG A 562 30.63 -6.26 -19.85
N CYS A 563 31.83 -6.14 -19.31
CA CYS A 563 33.03 -6.81 -19.83
C CYS A 563 33.30 -8.12 -19.08
N GLU A 564 33.15 -9.24 -19.79
CA GLU A 564 33.74 -10.51 -19.37
C GLU A 564 35.26 -10.47 -19.62
N SER A 565 36.00 -9.86 -18.70
CA SER A 565 37.47 -9.84 -18.69
C SER A 565 37.99 -10.55 -17.43
N ASN A 566 38.84 -11.55 -17.61
CA ASN A 566 39.59 -12.18 -16.53
C ASN A 566 41.09 -12.06 -16.87
N PRO A 567 41.89 -11.31 -16.11
CA PRO A 567 41.58 -10.62 -14.84
C PRO A 567 40.70 -9.36 -15.00
N PRO A 568 40.06 -8.87 -13.90
CA PRO A 568 39.20 -7.68 -13.92
C PRO A 568 39.95 -6.43 -14.37
N MET A 569 39.27 -5.48 -14.99
CA MET A 569 39.86 -4.24 -15.50
C MET A 569 39.93 -3.14 -14.43
N GLU A 570 40.87 -2.21 -14.58
CA GLU A 570 41.07 -1.04 -13.76
C GLU A 570 41.24 0.21 -14.65
N ALA A 571 40.59 1.30 -14.25
CA ALA A 571 40.80 2.64 -14.80
C ALA A 571 41.65 3.50 -13.87
N VAL A 572 42.53 4.31 -14.44
CA VAL A 572 43.34 5.32 -13.73
C VAL A 572 43.31 6.63 -14.52
N LEU A 573 42.86 7.72 -13.89
CA LEU A 573 42.88 9.06 -14.47
C LEU A 573 44.11 9.83 -13.97
N GLU A 574 45.01 10.20 -14.88
CA GLU A 574 46.22 10.96 -14.60
C GLU A 574 46.08 12.41 -15.12
N GLY A 575 46.63 13.38 -14.39
CA GLY A 575 46.65 14.79 -14.81
C GLY A 575 45.56 15.70 -14.21
N ALA A 576 44.74 15.20 -13.28
CA ALA A 576 43.76 16.01 -12.53
C ALA A 576 43.77 15.71 -11.02
N PRO A 577 43.50 16.71 -10.14
CA PRO A 577 43.16 16.44 -8.75
C PRO A 577 41.79 15.76 -8.73
N SER A 578 41.79 14.42 -8.64
CA SER A 578 40.57 13.61 -8.66
C SER A 578 40.50 12.64 -7.50
N THR A 579 39.27 12.35 -7.05
CA THR A 579 38.98 11.28 -6.09
C THR A 579 38.28 10.14 -6.81
N LYS A 580 38.89 8.96 -6.82
CA LYS A 580 38.32 7.72 -7.37
C LYS A 580 37.34 7.13 -6.36
N SER A 581 36.10 6.90 -6.79
CA SER A 581 35.10 6.13 -6.06
C SER A 581 34.55 5.03 -6.95
N SER A 582 34.45 3.80 -6.44
CA SER A 582 33.86 2.67 -7.18
C SER A 582 32.49 2.37 -6.59
N PRO A 583 31.39 2.78 -7.24
CA PRO A 583 30.04 2.57 -6.73
C PRO A 583 29.58 1.10 -6.87
N ALA A 584 30.21 0.33 -7.76
CA ALA A 584 29.94 -1.09 -7.99
C ALA A 584 31.18 -1.79 -8.58
N GLU A 585 31.21 -3.13 -8.52
CA GLU A 585 32.22 -3.94 -9.21
C GLU A 585 32.10 -3.73 -10.73
N GLY A 586 33.21 -3.40 -11.39
CA GLY A 586 33.19 -3.06 -12.81
C GLY A 586 33.01 -1.57 -13.14
N ILE A 587 32.87 -0.67 -12.16
CA ILE A 587 32.67 0.78 -12.41
C ILE A 587 33.68 1.63 -11.62
N ALA A 588 34.29 2.61 -12.27
CA ALA A 588 35.20 3.59 -11.68
C ALA A 588 34.78 5.03 -12.00
N ASP A 589 34.41 5.79 -10.96
CA ASP A 589 34.04 7.21 -11.07
C ASP A 589 35.17 8.09 -10.52
N PHE A 590 35.53 9.12 -11.28
CA PHE A 590 36.51 10.14 -10.92
C PHE A 590 35.81 11.49 -10.81
N ALA A 591 35.76 12.07 -9.61
CA ALA A 591 35.32 13.45 -9.44
C ALA A 591 36.49 14.40 -9.74
N VAL A 592 36.28 15.41 -10.57
CA VAL A 592 37.28 16.37 -11.01
C VAL A 592 36.81 17.77 -10.62
N THR A 593 37.68 18.53 -9.95
CA THR A 593 37.33 19.80 -9.30
C THR A 593 37.70 21.05 -10.11
N ALA A 594 38.32 20.89 -11.28
CA ALA A 594 38.68 21.95 -12.21
C ALA A 594 38.77 21.42 -13.66
N PRO A 595 38.63 22.26 -14.70
CA PRO A 595 38.97 21.89 -16.07
C PRO A 595 40.41 21.38 -16.15
N PHE A 596 40.65 20.30 -16.91
CA PHE A 596 41.94 19.65 -16.96
C PHE A 596 42.22 19.00 -18.31
N GLU A 597 43.50 18.76 -18.59
CA GLU A 597 43.98 17.97 -19.70
C GLU A 597 44.82 16.83 -19.12
N GLY A 598 44.36 15.61 -19.32
CA GLY A 598 44.91 14.43 -18.66
C GLY A 598 44.74 13.18 -19.51
N ARG A 599 45.18 12.05 -18.96
CA ARG A 599 45.15 10.75 -19.64
C ARG A 599 44.40 9.74 -18.81
N LEU A 600 43.43 9.07 -19.42
CA LEU A 600 42.75 7.93 -18.84
C LEU A 600 43.43 6.66 -19.33
N PHE A 601 43.98 5.89 -18.40
CA PHE A 601 44.57 4.59 -18.66
C PHE A 601 43.58 3.48 -18.32
N LEU A 602 43.36 2.58 -19.28
CA LEU A 602 42.58 1.36 -19.09
C LEU A 602 43.54 0.17 -19.11
N LYS A 603 43.57 -0.61 -18.02
CA LYS A 603 44.48 -1.75 -17.86
C LYS A 603 43.85 -2.90 -17.07
N PRO A 604 44.36 -4.13 -17.18
CA PRO A 604 44.00 -5.19 -16.26
C PRO A 604 44.46 -4.87 -14.82
N ALA A 605 43.64 -5.19 -13.82
CA ALA A 605 43.93 -4.98 -12.41
C ALA A 605 45.21 -5.71 -12.01
N GLY A 606 46.15 -4.98 -11.39
CA GLY A 606 47.45 -5.51 -10.98
C GLY A 606 48.55 -5.48 -12.05
N ALA A 607 48.29 -5.02 -13.27
CA ALA A 607 49.34 -4.80 -14.26
C ALA A 607 50.21 -3.59 -13.87
N VAL A 608 51.54 -3.81 -13.79
CA VAL A 608 52.53 -2.81 -13.37
C VAL A 608 53.45 -2.46 -14.55
N GLY A 609 53.30 -1.24 -15.08
CA GLY A 609 54.28 -0.61 -15.99
C GLY A 609 54.14 -0.90 -17.49
N LEU A 610 54.78 -0.05 -18.29
CA LEU A 610 54.85 -0.07 -19.76
C LEU A 610 55.50 -1.33 -20.39
N GLY A 611 55.97 -2.28 -19.57
CA GLY A 611 56.54 -3.56 -19.99
C GLY A 611 55.60 -4.77 -19.87
N SER A 612 54.32 -4.54 -19.52
CA SER A 612 53.29 -5.58 -19.49
C SER A 612 53.01 -6.13 -20.90
N PRO A 613 52.82 -7.46 -21.07
CA PRO A 613 52.35 -8.03 -22.35
C PRO A 613 50.97 -7.50 -22.77
N TYR A 614 50.27 -6.83 -21.87
CA TYR A 614 49.05 -6.06 -22.12
C TYR A 614 49.33 -4.58 -21.79
N PRO A 615 49.86 -3.79 -22.74
CA PRO A 615 50.09 -2.37 -22.51
C PRO A 615 48.76 -1.64 -22.26
N PRO A 616 48.72 -0.67 -21.34
CA PRO A 616 47.50 0.09 -21.05
C PRO A 616 47.05 0.86 -22.30
N GLN A 617 45.73 0.92 -22.53
CA GLN A 617 45.20 1.81 -23.57
C GLN A 617 45.09 3.23 -23.02
N GLU A 618 45.57 4.19 -23.82
CA GLU A 618 45.61 5.61 -23.47
C GLU A 618 44.51 6.37 -24.21
N VAL A 619 43.70 7.09 -23.43
CA VAL A 619 42.73 8.06 -23.94
C VAL A 619 43.11 9.42 -23.38
N ASP A 620 43.50 10.34 -24.26
CA ASP A 620 43.64 11.75 -23.90
C ASP A 620 42.26 12.31 -23.61
N VAL A 621 42.09 12.96 -22.46
CA VAL A 621 40.84 13.59 -22.01
C VAL A 621 41.12 15.05 -21.72
N LYS A 622 40.38 15.94 -22.37
CA LYS A 622 40.47 17.38 -22.19
C LYS A 622 39.11 17.96 -21.84
N VAL A 623 38.96 18.45 -20.62
CA VAL A 623 37.74 19.10 -20.13
C VAL A 623 37.94 20.61 -20.18
N PHE A 624 37.02 21.33 -20.83
CA PHE A 624 37.11 22.77 -21.05
C PHE A 624 36.36 23.56 -19.98
N ALA A 625 36.83 24.79 -19.70
CA ALA A 625 36.18 25.72 -18.77
C ALA A 625 34.90 26.34 -19.35
N GLU A 626 34.84 26.45 -20.68
CA GLU A 626 33.74 27.04 -21.46
C GLU A 626 33.50 26.18 -22.70
N ALA A 627 32.28 26.18 -23.24
CA ALA A 627 31.95 25.47 -24.48
C ALA A 627 32.85 25.98 -25.63
N THR A 628 33.40 25.07 -26.45
CA THR A 628 34.34 25.47 -27.53
C THR A 628 33.64 26.38 -28.54
N ALA A 629 34.36 27.39 -29.04
CA ALA A 629 33.84 28.53 -29.83
C ALA A 629 33.29 28.20 -31.24
N GLY A 630 32.81 26.98 -31.46
CA GLY A 630 32.16 26.55 -32.70
C GLY A 630 30.98 25.59 -32.51
N ASP A 631 30.73 25.08 -31.30
CA ASP A 631 29.62 24.14 -31.07
C ASP A 631 29.09 24.22 -29.61
N PRO A 632 27.91 24.86 -29.35
CA PRO A 632 27.43 25.24 -28.02
C PRO A 632 26.98 24.09 -27.07
N GLY A 633 27.45 22.86 -27.28
CA GLY A 633 27.16 21.69 -26.43
C GLY A 633 28.40 20.87 -26.03
N VAL A 634 29.60 21.33 -26.39
CA VAL A 634 30.85 20.57 -26.34
C VAL A 634 31.71 21.05 -25.17
N TRP A 635 31.76 20.26 -24.08
CA TRP A 635 32.44 20.63 -22.83
C TRP A 635 33.68 19.77 -22.49
N ALA A 636 33.92 18.66 -23.22
CA ALA A 636 35.10 17.83 -23.04
C ALA A 636 35.47 17.06 -24.33
N ASN A 637 36.72 17.11 -24.79
CA ASN A 637 37.20 16.32 -25.93
C ASN A 637 37.96 15.08 -25.45
N ALA A 638 37.87 13.98 -26.21
CA ALA A 638 38.68 12.79 -25.97
C ALA A 638 39.26 12.24 -27.27
N SER A 639 40.54 11.91 -27.26
CA SER A 639 41.26 11.35 -28.41
C SER A 639 42.11 10.16 -28.00
N ILE A 640 42.10 9.11 -28.83
CA ILE A 640 42.86 7.88 -28.56
C ILE A 640 44.28 8.05 -29.07
N VAL A 641 45.26 7.63 -28.27
CA VAL A 641 46.67 7.51 -28.71
C VAL A 641 46.89 6.06 -29.18
N PRO A 642 47.21 5.80 -30.46
CA PRO A 642 47.42 4.44 -30.94
C PRO A 642 48.60 3.76 -30.24
N GLY A 643 48.34 2.67 -29.53
CA GLY A 643 49.39 1.83 -28.95
C GLY A 643 50.14 1.00 -30.00
N TYR A 644 51.45 0.79 -29.77
CA TYR A 644 52.31 -0.09 -30.57
C TYR A 644 51.90 -1.57 -30.37
N LEU A 645 51.01 -2.12 -31.21
CA LEU A 645 50.86 -3.53 -31.68
C LEU A 645 49.38 -3.92 -31.97
N PRO A 646 49.12 -4.89 -32.88
CA PRO A 646 47.81 -5.09 -33.50
C PRO A 646 46.86 -5.92 -32.63
N GLY A 647 46.28 -5.30 -31.60
CA GLY A 647 45.15 -5.83 -30.85
C GLY A 647 43.95 -4.90 -30.98
N GLY A 648 43.08 -5.16 -31.98
CA GLY A 648 41.74 -4.59 -32.17
C GLY A 648 41.59 -3.06 -32.16
N PRO A 649 41.38 -2.37 -33.32
CA PRO A 649 41.14 -0.93 -33.32
C PRO A 649 39.78 -0.58 -32.70
N VAL A 650 39.74 0.47 -31.88
CA VAL A 650 38.48 1.16 -31.53
C VAL A 650 37.86 1.70 -32.82
N LYS A 651 36.66 1.23 -33.17
CA LYS A 651 36.05 1.53 -34.47
C LYS A 651 35.33 2.88 -34.53
N GLN A 652 34.87 3.45 -33.41
CA GLN A 652 34.10 4.70 -33.43
C GLN A 652 34.08 5.41 -32.07
N ILE A 653 34.13 6.74 -32.08
CA ILE A 653 33.84 7.64 -30.95
C ILE A 653 32.64 8.49 -31.37
N LEU A 654 31.57 8.51 -30.57
CA LEU A 654 30.38 9.32 -30.83
C LEU A 654 30.03 10.14 -29.59
N TRP A 655 29.71 11.40 -29.81
CA TRP A 655 29.35 12.35 -28.75
C TRP A 655 27.93 12.84 -29.00
N ASN A 656 27.05 12.71 -28.00
CA ASN A 656 25.64 13.05 -28.18
C ASN A 656 25.10 13.87 -27.00
N THR A 657 24.52 15.02 -27.31
CA THR A 657 23.79 15.91 -26.38
C THR A 657 22.28 15.96 -26.68
N ARG A 658 21.76 15.06 -27.54
CA ARG A 658 20.34 14.94 -27.90
C ARG A 658 19.80 13.52 -27.64
N THR A 659 18.71 13.43 -26.89
CA THR A 659 18.10 12.20 -26.35
C THR A 659 17.38 11.28 -27.36
N ASP A 660 17.57 11.46 -28.66
CA ASP A 660 16.68 10.91 -29.71
C ASP A 660 17.37 10.04 -30.77
N VAL A 661 18.53 9.45 -30.48
CA VAL A 661 19.18 8.46 -31.35
C VAL A 661 19.24 7.08 -30.68
N VAL A 662 18.48 6.11 -31.20
CA VAL A 662 18.65 4.68 -30.88
C VAL A 662 19.70 4.11 -31.83
N VAL A 663 20.80 3.59 -31.28
CA VAL A 663 21.85 2.91 -32.05
C VAL A 663 21.81 1.41 -31.70
N GLU A 664 21.74 0.55 -32.72
CA GLU A 664 21.81 -0.90 -32.52
C GLU A 664 23.22 -1.34 -32.07
N PRO A 665 23.35 -2.20 -31.05
CA PRO A 665 24.65 -2.60 -30.51
C PRO A 665 25.42 -3.49 -31.50
N CYS A 666 26.74 -3.24 -31.66
CA CYS A 666 27.64 -4.25 -32.19
C CYS A 666 27.66 -5.45 -31.23
N GLN A 667 27.48 -6.65 -31.77
CA GLN A 667 27.38 -7.87 -30.97
C GLN A 667 28.66 -8.15 -30.16
N ASN A 668 28.44 -8.37 -28.86
CA ASN A 668 29.34 -8.89 -27.82
C ASN A 668 30.56 -8.03 -27.39
N LYS A 669 30.43 -7.53 -26.15
CA LYS A 669 31.40 -6.83 -25.25
C LYS A 669 31.46 -5.30 -25.42
N THR A 670 31.14 -4.56 -24.36
CA THR A 670 30.98 -3.08 -24.36
C THR A 670 31.54 -2.47 -23.07
N VAL A 671 32.28 -1.35 -23.19
CA VAL A 671 32.64 -0.43 -22.09
C VAL A 671 31.90 0.89 -22.35
N SER A 672 31.42 1.59 -21.33
CA SER A 672 30.79 2.91 -21.45
C SER A 672 31.48 3.92 -20.55
N LEU A 673 31.77 5.14 -21.04
CA LEU A 673 32.19 6.25 -20.18
C LEU A 673 31.09 7.32 -20.11
N GLU A 674 30.95 7.96 -18.96
CA GLU A 674 29.91 8.98 -18.74
C GLU A 674 30.54 10.20 -18.07
N THR A 675 30.19 11.42 -18.50
CA THR A 675 30.58 12.64 -17.79
C THR A 675 29.36 13.28 -17.15
N ILE A 676 29.43 13.58 -15.86
CA ILE A 676 28.27 14.06 -15.10
C ILE A 676 28.33 15.59 -15.03
N PHE A 677 28.05 16.24 -16.16
CA PHE A 677 27.57 17.63 -16.18
C PHE A 677 26.75 17.86 -17.47
N ASN A 678 25.47 18.24 -17.34
CA ASN A 678 24.52 18.45 -18.44
C ASN A 678 24.24 17.24 -19.37
N GLY A 679 24.26 16.01 -18.85
CA GLY A 679 23.61 14.86 -19.51
C GLY A 679 24.21 14.40 -20.84
N GLY A 680 25.48 14.72 -21.11
CA GLY A 680 26.21 14.14 -22.24
C GLY A 680 26.94 12.86 -21.82
N SER A 681 26.76 11.77 -22.56
CA SER A 681 27.49 10.51 -22.35
C SER A 681 28.55 10.32 -23.45
N LEU A 682 29.75 9.86 -23.08
CA LEU A 682 30.85 9.56 -24.03
C LEU A 682 31.03 8.04 -24.15
N TRP A 683 30.43 7.45 -25.17
CA TRP A 683 30.52 6.00 -25.38
C TRP A 683 31.83 5.63 -26.08
N VAL A 684 32.68 4.81 -25.44
CA VAL A 684 33.93 4.30 -26.02
C VAL A 684 33.83 2.77 -26.16
N TYR A 685 33.73 2.29 -27.40
CA TYR A 685 33.53 0.87 -27.68
C TYR A 685 34.87 0.10 -27.73
N TYR A 686 34.97 -1.02 -27.03
CA TYR A 686 36.15 -1.90 -26.99
C TYR A 686 35.85 -3.30 -27.54
N CYS A 687 36.79 -3.94 -28.23
CA CYS A 687 36.71 -5.35 -28.65
C CYS A 687 37.88 -6.16 -28.10
N GLY A 688 37.56 -7.15 -27.24
CA GLY A 688 38.24 -8.44 -27.03
C GLY A 688 39.75 -8.52 -26.76
N ALA A 689 40.12 -9.29 -25.73
CA ALA A 689 41.45 -9.92 -25.68
C ALA A 689 41.61 -10.88 -26.87
N PRO A 690 42.79 -10.95 -27.52
CA PRO A 690 43.00 -11.87 -28.64
C PRO A 690 42.92 -13.32 -28.16
N GLU A 691 42.05 -14.11 -28.77
CA GLU A 691 42.21 -15.56 -28.80
C GLU A 691 43.44 -15.88 -29.66
N GLY A 692 44.57 -16.10 -29.00
CA GLY A 692 45.81 -16.54 -29.62
C GLY A 692 46.75 -17.09 -28.54
N PRO A 693 47.57 -18.11 -28.85
CA PRO A 693 48.49 -18.65 -27.87
C PRO A 693 49.49 -17.57 -27.45
N LEU A 694 49.82 -17.56 -26.16
CA LEU A 694 50.88 -16.70 -25.61
C LEU A 694 52.17 -16.90 -26.44
N PRO A 695 52.85 -15.82 -26.87
CA PRO A 695 54.19 -15.95 -27.43
C PRO A 695 55.12 -16.53 -26.35
N ALA A 696 55.95 -17.49 -26.76
CA ALA A 696 56.85 -18.25 -25.90
C ALA A 696 57.89 -17.39 -25.18
#